data_AF-A0A3S0QQP6-F1
#
_entry.id   AF-A0A3S0QQP6-F1
#
_cell.length_a   1.000
_cell.length_b   1.000
_cell.length_c   1.000
_cell.angle_alpha   90.00
_cell.angle_beta   90.00
_cell.angle_gamma   90.00
#
_symmetry.space_group_name_H-M   'P 1'
#
loop_
_entity.id
_entity.type
_entity.pdbx_description
1 polymer ?
#
loop_
_entity_poly.entity_id
_entity_poly.type
_entity_poly.pdbx_seq_one_letter_code
_entity_poly.pdbx_strand_id
1 'polypeptide(L)'
;MERRMRGNFHVRCEWGEKLEMNSKAYLSIFNMLQETIVQIVKSGSEADGNLFMVGDVKQSIYRFRLAEPMLFLNKYTQFEEEPITNGLKIDLNANFRSREEVLHGTNFIFEQIMGETVGEIVYDEKAGLKPSAPYDEVEMPIELTILYEEQAEAQPEQTETDELELKQLETEEELKKSQQEARYIIKRIRELMDNGATVYDAKEKDPSKRVRPLEYRDIVILMRSMTWSSELVEEFKAAEIPLYAESSKGYFEALEVMVMLNVLNIVDNPYQDIPLASILRAPFVGCNENELALIRLIDRKVPFYEAVKMFVKEERSGLNIATAEKLQRFLYQLDKWRNLARRGSLSDLVWQIYIDTNYYEMVGAMANGKQRQANLRTLHDRALMYEKTSFRGLFRFLRFIDRMKSRGDDLGVAKSIGEKDNVVRLVTIHSSKGLEYPVVFVAGLGRSFNQMDFSNPYLFDQQFGLAVKAIDPDDRIMYTSLPFLAMKEKKILEMKAEEMRVLYVAMTRAKERLILVGSVKNWDKTRATWCESQQIARDAMLPDYLRARAKSYLDWIGPAIARHACFENYSDEPFTAIEHPSKWQVSAISNTTFMHSLKTDEENESIDVLDQEVDEHLLEQLHQRFNTTYPFKESITKKSKTSVSEIKRVENLQREEESDTYFLQTKSTSTYKRPLFLQEKALTATEIGTVVHTVMQHAPKEGFTNEADVQNYLQALVEKKLLTNEEIKVVEPEKVLQFFATSIGQRFVHARQIHREIPFTMSLTDDVGDSQIVQGIIDCLIEDADGKWVLLDYKTDKILPSFSQEQALKDEMEKRYAVQLRIYSQAIESVLNLQVDEKILYLYNAQKELRLN
;
A
#
# COMPACT_ATOMS: atom_id res chain seq x y z
N MET A 1 7.45 -28.69 8.43
CA MET A 1 8.25 -28.83 7.19
C MET A 1 9.44 -29.77 7.37
N GLU A 2 10.20 -29.70 8.48
CA GLU A 2 11.34 -30.60 8.76
C GLU A 2 11.00 -32.11 8.71
N ARG A 3 9.82 -32.54 9.18
CA ARG A 3 9.41 -33.96 9.10
C ARG A 3 9.16 -34.48 7.69
N ARG A 4 8.87 -33.62 6.70
CA ARG A 4 8.66 -34.04 5.29
C ARG A 4 9.97 -34.12 4.51
N MET A 5 11.00 -33.36 4.87
CA MET A 5 12.30 -33.40 4.18
C MET A 5 13.19 -34.57 4.64
N ARG A 6 13.15 -34.96 5.92
CA ARG A 6 13.92 -36.13 6.39
C ARG A 6 13.46 -37.48 5.78
N GLY A 7 12.26 -37.53 5.19
CA GLY A 7 11.66 -38.76 4.64
C GLY A 7 11.78 -38.94 3.13
N ASN A 8 12.16 -37.91 2.36
CA ASN A 8 12.14 -37.97 0.89
C ASN A 8 13.56 -37.92 0.32
N PHE A 9 14.25 -39.06 0.35
CA PHE A 9 15.52 -39.30 -0.36
C PHE A 9 15.43 -38.92 -1.85
N HIS A 10 14.23 -39.04 -2.44
CA HIS A 10 13.95 -38.72 -3.83
C HIS A 10 14.10 -37.24 -4.17
N VAL A 11 13.65 -36.33 -3.29
CA VAL A 11 13.80 -34.87 -3.51
C VAL A 11 15.27 -34.49 -3.42
N ARG A 12 16.05 -35.13 -2.53
CA ARG A 12 17.49 -34.87 -2.42
C ARG A 12 18.25 -35.24 -3.69
N CYS A 13 17.99 -36.42 -4.27
CA CYS A 13 18.60 -36.83 -5.53
C CYS A 13 18.15 -35.94 -6.69
N GLU A 14 16.86 -35.60 -6.78
CA GLU A 14 16.34 -34.81 -7.91
C GLU A 14 16.92 -33.38 -7.97
N TRP A 15 17.11 -32.73 -6.82
CA TRP A 15 17.77 -31.42 -6.77
C TRP A 15 19.28 -31.52 -6.92
N GLY A 16 19.91 -32.56 -6.37
CA GLY A 16 21.35 -32.81 -6.54
C GLY A 16 21.74 -33.12 -7.99
N GLU A 17 20.87 -33.81 -8.74
CA GLU A 17 21.03 -34.08 -10.18
C GLU A 17 20.67 -32.85 -11.05
N LYS A 18 19.66 -32.05 -10.67
CA LYS A 18 19.30 -30.84 -11.43
C LYS A 18 20.27 -29.67 -11.24
N LEU A 19 21.02 -29.64 -10.14
CA LEU A 19 22.02 -28.62 -9.82
C LEU A 19 23.42 -29.04 -10.30
N GLU A 20 23.55 -29.38 -11.59
CA GLU A 20 24.86 -29.55 -12.26
C GLU A 20 25.65 -28.23 -12.36
N MET A 21 25.04 -27.07 -12.04
CA MET A 21 25.68 -25.76 -12.07
C MET A 21 25.72 -25.10 -10.69
N ASN A 22 26.95 -24.80 -10.23
CA ASN A 22 27.38 -23.97 -9.10
C ASN A 22 26.26 -23.23 -8.35
N SER A 23 25.85 -23.76 -7.20
CA SER A 23 25.06 -23.00 -6.24
C SER A 23 25.93 -21.91 -5.61
N LYS A 24 25.63 -20.63 -5.88
CA LYS A 24 26.31 -19.48 -5.27
C LYS A 24 25.62 -19.10 -3.98
N ALA A 25 26.33 -19.13 -2.85
CA ALA A 25 25.81 -18.75 -1.55
C ALA A 25 26.64 -17.63 -0.90
N TYR A 26 25.96 -16.62 -0.32
CA TYR A 26 26.59 -15.53 0.43
C TYR A 26 26.68 -15.88 1.91
N LEU A 27 27.75 -16.54 2.34
CA LEU A 27 27.80 -17.22 3.64
C LEU A 27 27.89 -16.26 4.85
N SER A 28 28.32 -15.00 4.66
CA SER A 28 28.44 -14.00 5.76
C SER A 28 27.13 -13.61 6.46
N ILE A 29 25.97 -14.04 5.93
CA ILE A 29 24.63 -13.76 6.47
C ILE A 29 23.84 -15.04 6.81
N PHE A 30 24.48 -16.20 6.77
CA PHE A 30 23.81 -17.49 6.95
C PHE A 30 23.49 -17.78 8.41
N ASN A 31 22.32 -18.36 8.65
CA ASN A 31 21.99 -19.02 9.91
C ASN A 31 22.13 -20.54 9.79
N MET A 32 22.08 -21.24 10.92
CA MET A 32 22.24 -22.70 10.98
C MET A 32 21.19 -23.47 10.15
N LEU A 33 19.96 -22.93 10.04
CA LEU A 33 18.90 -23.55 9.24
C LEU A 33 19.23 -23.49 7.75
N GLN A 34 19.68 -22.34 7.25
CA GLN A 34 20.10 -22.17 5.87
C GLN A 34 21.33 -23.02 5.54
N GLU A 35 22.31 -23.08 6.43
CA GLU A 35 23.46 -23.98 6.31
C GLU A 35 23.01 -25.44 6.20
N THR A 36 22.09 -25.88 7.06
CA THR A 36 21.55 -27.25 7.01
C THR A 36 20.85 -27.54 5.69
N ILE A 37 20.06 -26.59 5.16
CA ILE A 37 19.39 -26.74 3.86
C ILE A 37 20.42 -26.87 2.74
N VAL A 38 21.45 -26.00 2.71
CA VAL A 38 22.50 -26.03 1.69
C VAL A 38 23.30 -27.34 1.76
N GLN A 39 23.64 -27.82 2.95
CA GLN A 39 24.33 -29.09 3.14
C GLN A 39 23.49 -30.30 2.68
N ILE A 40 22.16 -30.19 2.73
CA ILE A 40 21.26 -31.24 2.21
C ILE A 40 21.18 -31.20 0.69
N VAL A 41 21.15 -29.99 0.10
CA VAL A 41 20.96 -29.77 -1.34
C VAL A 41 22.25 -29.97 -2.14
N LYS A 42 23.43 -29.69 -1.55
CA LYS A 42 24.72 -29.89 -2.24
C LYS A 42 24.91 -31.36 -2.63
N SER A 43 25.59 -31.59 -3.75
CA SER A 43 26.11 -32.90 -4.13
C SER A 43 27.59 -33.01 -3.75
N GLY A 44 28.06 -34.24 -3.51
CA GLY A 44 29.45 -34.51 -3.15
C GLY A 44 29.82 -34.18 -1.69
N SER A 45 31.09 -34.42 -1.37
CA SER A 45 31.71 -34.08 -0.08
C SER A 45 32.18 -32.61 -0.08
N GLU A 46 33.15 -32.25 0.76
CA GLU A 46 33.78 -30.92 0.70
C GLU A 46 34.91 -30.86 -0.33
N ALA A 47 35.51 -32.01 -0.68
CA ALA A 47 36.59 -32.10 -1.65
C ALA A 47 36.10 -32.12 -3.11
N ASP A 48 34.97 -32.77 -3.36
CA ASP A 48 34.41 -33.03 -4.70
C ASP A 48 32.98 -32.48 -4.87
N GLY A 49 32.61 -31.53 -4.01
CA GLY A 49 31.27 -30.93 -4.00
C GLY A 49 31.07 -29.77 -4.97
N ASN A 50 29.81 -29.36 -5.14
CA ASN A 50 29.39 -28.28 -6.05
C ASN A 50 29.01 -26.96 -5.35
N LEU A 51 29.50 -26.75 -4.13
CA LEU A 51 29.14 -25.61 -3.29
C LEU A 51 30.17 -24.48 -3.42
N PHE A 52 29.76 -23.34 -4.00
CA PHE A 52 30.60 -22.15 -4.11
C PHE A 52 30.09 -21.05 -3.17
N MET A 53 30.94 -20.64 -2.22
CA MET A 53 30.60 -19.67 -1.18
C MET A 53 31.49 -18.43 -1.29
N VAL A 54 30.87 -17.26 -1.20
CA VAL A 54 31.58 -15.96 -1.15
C VAL A 54 31.09 -15.16 0.04
N GLY A 55 32.01 -14.48 0.73
CA GLY A 55 31.65 -13.67 1.89
C GLY A 55 32.86 -13.02 2.54
N ASP A 56 32.58 -12.05 3.41
CA ASP A 56 33.57 -11.41 4.26
C ASP A 56 33.01 -11.40 5.67
N VAL A 57 33.71 -12.06 6.61
CA VAL A 57 33.28 -12.15 8.01
C VAL A 57 33.28 -10.76 8.65
N LYS A 58 34.19 -9.87 8.22
CA LYS A 58 34.27 -8.47 8.66
C LYS A 58 33.01 -7.67 8.31
N GLN A 59 32.19 -8.16 7.37
CA GLN A 59 30.93 -7.55 6.95
C GLN A 59 29.70 -8.32 7.46
N SER A 60 29.85 -9.31 8.33
CA SER A 60 28.72 -9.99 8.95
C SER A 60 28.09 -9.07 10.01
N ILE A 61 26.83 -8.67 9.82
CA ILE A 61 26.14 -7.65 10.64
C ILE A 61 24.67 -8.03 10.89
N TYR A 62 24.36 -9.33 10.90
CA TYR A 62 22.98 -9.83 11.05
C TYR A 62 22.87 -10.87 12.18
N ARG A 63 23.68 -10.76 13.23
CA ARG A 63 23.61 -11.69 14.37
C ARG A 63 22.28 -11.58 15.11
N PHE A 64 21.64 -10.41 15.11
CA PHE A 64 20.26 -10.25 15.60
C PHE A 64 19.22 -11.11 14.84
N ARG A 65 19.54 -11.61 13.64
CA ARG A 65 18.73 -12.60 12.89
C ARG A 65 19.25 -14.04 13.05
N LEU A 66 20.11 -14.27 14.04
CA LEU A 66 20.81 -15.53 14.30
C LEU A 66 21.73 -15.96 13.15
N ALA A 67 22.29 -14.99 12.39
CA ALA A 67 23.39 -15.28 11.47
C ALA A 67 24.65 -15.61 12.28
N GLU A 68 25.38 -16.64 11.87
CA GLU A 68 26.50 -17.22 12.63
C GLU A 68 27.83 -17.02 11.88
N PRO A 69 28.64 -16.00 12.22
CA PRO A 69 29.92 -15.74 11.56
C PRO A 69 30.93 -16.88 11.73
N MET A 70 30.83 -17.62 12.84
CA MET A 70 31.70 -18.75 13.14
C MET A 70 31.57 -19.87 12.10
N LEU A 71 30.42 -20.02 11.42
CA LEU A 71 30.27 -20.99 10.33
C LEU A 71 31.24 -20.70 9.17
N PHE A 72 31.43 -19.42 8.85
CA PHE A 72 32.39 -19.02 7.83
C PHE A 72 33.82 -19.18 8.34
N LEU A 73 34.12 -18.69 9.54
CA LEU A 73 35.47 -18.76 10.12
C LEU A 73 35.97 -20.19 10.25
N ASN A 74 35.11 -21.12 10.69
CA ASN A 74 35.47 -22.54 10.82
C ASN A 74 35.80 -23.17 9.47
N LYS A 75 35.05 -22.85 8.40
CA LYS A 75 35.37 -23.33 7.04
C LYS A 75 36.64 -22.67 6.51
N TYR A 76 36.81 -21.38 6.76
CA TYR A 76 37.99 -20.61 6.35
C TYR A 76 39.29 -21.14 6.97
N THR A 77 39.24 -21.57 8.25
CA THR A 77 40.40 -22.19 8.93
C THR A 77 40.65 -23.63 8.50
N GLN A 78 39.61 -24.38 8.12
CA GLN A 78 39.73 -25.77 7.65
C GLN A 78 40.15 -25.90 6.18
N PHE A 79 39.87 -24.90 5.35
CA PHE A 79 40.15 -24.92 3.91
C PHE A 79 41.57 -24.44 3.58
N GLU A 80 42.12 -24.96 2.49
CA GLU A 80 43.50 -24.75 2.05
C GLU A 80 43.54 -24.12 0.65
N GLU A 81 44.64 -23.46 0.31
CA GLU A 81 44.83 -22.82 -1.01
C GLU A 81 45.12 -23.85 -2.12
N GLU A 82 45.66 -25.02 -1.76
CA GLU A 82 45.92 -26.14 -2.67
C GLU A 82 45.43 -27.46 -2.06
N PRO A 83 44.10 -27.71 -2.00
CA PRO A 83 43.57 -28.83 -1.25
C PRO A 83 43.67 -30.17 -2.00
N ILE A 84 43.96 -31.24 -1.26
CA ILE A 84 43.87 -32.64 -1.74
C ILE A 84 42.62 -33.34 -1.19
N THR A 85 42.20 -33.02 0.04
CA THR A 85 41.09 -33.69 0.75
C THR A 85 40.02 -32.75 1.31
N ASN A 86 40.25 -31.43 1.26
CA ASN A 86 39.39 -30.41 1.86
C ASN A 86 38.85 -29.43 0.80
N GLY A 87 38.05 -28.45 1.21
CA GLY A 87 37.63 -27.36 0.33
C GLY A 87 38.76 -26.38 -0.01
N LEU A 88 38.63 -25.72 -1.16
CA LEU A 88 39.52 -24.66 -1.64
C LEU A 88 39.14 -23.32 -1.02
N LYS A 89 40.12 -22.58 -0.47
CA LYS A 89 39.97 -21.15 -0.13
C LYS A 89 40.72 -20.27 -1.11
N ILE A 90 40.15 -19.09 -1.39
CA ILE A 90 40.73 -18.07 -2.27
C ILE A 90 40.54 -16.70 -1.60
N ASP A 91 41.64 -16.00 -1.37
CA ASP A 91 41.63 -14.66 -0.78
C ASP A 91 41.72 -13.58 -1.86
N LEU A 92 40.83 -12.58 -1.77
CA LEU A 92 40.75 -11.46 -2.71
C LEU A 92 41.00 -10.15 -1.96
N ASN A 93 42.25 -9.71 -1.93
CA ASN A 93 42.66 -8.56 -1.11
C ASN A 93 42.65 -7.22 -1.87
N ALA A 94 42.61 -7.27 -3.21
CA ALA A 94 42.57 -6.09 -4.07
C ALA A 94 41.18 -5.43 -4.04
N ASN A 95 41.14 -4.15 -3.66
CA ASN A 95 39.94 -3.34 -3.67
C ASN A 95 39.90 -2.45 -4.92
N PHE A 96 38.87 -2.65 -5.75
CA PHE A 96 38.62 -1.90 -6.99
C PHE A 96 37.49 -0.87 -6.84
N ARG A 97 37.05 -0.58 -5.59
CA ARG A 97 35.88 0.25 -5.30
C ARG A 97 36.26 1.65 -4.84
N SER A 98 37.24 1.77 -3.94
CA SER A 98 37.46 2.99 -3.17
C SER A 98 38.86 3.55 -3.40
N ARG A 99 39.00 4.85 -3.16
CA ARG A 99 40.27 5.59 -3.16
C ARG A 99 41.16 5.12 -2.00
N GLU A 100 42.47 5.29 -2.15
CA GLU A 100 43.46 4.79 -1.20
C GLU A 100 43.29 5.36 0.21
N GLU A 101 42.88 6.61 0.37
CA GLU A 101 42.71 7.28 1.66
C GLU A 101 41.61 6.63 2.49
N VAL A 102 40.48 6.27 1.86
CA VAL A 102 39.39 5.54 2.51
C VAL A 102 39.88 4.18 3.01
N LEU A 103 40.65 3.46 2.18
CA LEU A 103 41.15 2.13 2.51
C LEU A 103 42.21 2.18 3.60
N HIS A 104 43.20 3.07 3.48
CA HIS A 104 44.25 3.26 4.47
C HIS A 104 43.68 3.74 5.79
N GLY A 105 42.78 4.72 5.81
CA GLY A 105 42.17 5.15 7.06
C GLY A 105 41.26 4.07 7.68
N THR A 106 40.57 3.27 6.87
CA THR A 106 39.84 2.09 7.38
C THR A 106 40.82 1.10 8.03
N ASN A 107 41.88 0.69 7.32
CA ASN A 107 42.91 -0.22 7.85
C ASN A 107 43.49 0.31 9.17
N PHE A 108 43.87 1.60 9.22
CA PHE A 108 44.43 2.24 10.39
C PHE A 108 43.55 2.08 11.64
N ILE A 109 42.23 2.25 11.52
CA ILE A 109 41.31 2.06 12.65
C ILE A 109 41.21 0.58 13.04
N PHE A 110 40.98 -0.31 12.06
CA PHE A 110 40.67 -1.72 12.36
C PHE A 110 41.87 -2.55 12.80
N GLU A 111 43.09 -2.22 12.35
CA GLU A 111 44.34 -2.79 12.88
C GLU A 111 44.51 -2.53 14.38
N GLN A 112 43.90 -1.46 14.91
CA GLN A 112 43.99 -1.10 16.32
C GLN A 112 42.85 -1.68 17.17
N ILE A 113 41.66 -1.93 16.58
CA ILE A 113 40.45 -2.30 17.34
C ILE A 113 39.95 -3.73 17.10
N MET A 114 40.15 -4.32 15.92
CA MET A 114 39.56 -5.61 15.55
C MET A 114 40.54 -6.75 15.80
N GLY A 115 40.44 -7.36 16.99
CA GLY A 115 41.24 -8.52 17.40
C GLY A 115 40.36 -9.67 17.88
N GLU A 116 40.96 -10.82 18.15
CA GLU A 116 40.25 -12.08 18.44
C GLU A 116 39.25 -11.98 19.61
N THR A 117 39.63 -11.35 20.72
CA THR A 117 38.82 -11.32 21.96
C THR A 117 37.55 -10.48 21.88
N VAL A 118 37.62 -9.28 21.29
CA VAL A 118 36.51 -8.31 21.26
C VAL A 118 35.89 -8.18 19.87
N GLY A 119 36.67 -8.42 18.81
CA GLY A 119 36.25 -8.33 17.42
C GLY A 119 35.99 -9.70 16.76
N GLU A 120 36.23 -10.81 17.47
CA GLU A 120 36.13 -12.22 17.00
C GLU A 120 37.11 -12.61 15.89
N ILE A 121 37.84 -11.65 15.33
CA ILE A 121 38.69 -11.80 14.15
C ILE A 121 39.90 -10.89 14.31
N VAL A 122 41.07 -11.38 13.92
CA VAL A 122 42.30 -10.58 13.85
C VAL A 122 42.36 -9.86 12.50
N TYR A 123 42.52 -8.54 12.55
CA TYR A 123 42.76 -7.72 11.36
C TYR A 123 44.27 -7.63 11.09
N ASP A 124 44.78 -8.57 10.28
CA ASP A 124 46.19 -8.64 9.89
C ASP A 124 46.44 -8.06 8.48
N GLU A 125 47.70 -8.05 8.03
CA GLU A 125 48.09 -7.56 6.71
C GLU A 125 47.41 -8.32 5.55
N LYS A 126 47.04 -9.58 5.78
CA LYS A 126 46.29 -10.38 4.80
C LYS A 126 44.82 -9.96 4.73
N ALA A 127 44.21 -9.60 5.86
CA ALA A 127 42.84 -9.10 5.94
C ALA A 127 42.69 -7.63 5.51
N GLY A 128 43.80 -6.88 5.53
CA GLY A 128 43.86 -5.47 5.14
C GLY A 128 43.45 -5.20 3.69
N LEU A 129 42.77 -4.06 3.49
CA LEU A 129 42.31 -3.63 2.17
C LEU A 129 43.48 -3.07 1.35
N LYS A 130 43.67 -3.57 0.12
CA LYS A 130 44.75 -3.12 -0.78
C LYS A 130 44.20 -2.27 -1.93
N PRO A 131 44.63 -1.01 -2.11
CA PRO A 131 44.15 -0.17 -3.20
C PRO A 131 44.53 -0.75 -4.56
N SER A 132 43.58 -0.83 -5.49
CA SER A 132 43.81 -1.26 -6.87
C SER A 132 42.87 -0.57 -7.88
N ALA A 133 42.11 0.42 -7.42
CA ALA A 133 41.19 1.18 -8.25
C ALA A 133 41.93 2.32 -8.99
N PRO A 134 41.66 2.58 -10.28
CA PRO A 134 42.35 3.58 -11.07
C PRO A 134 41.77 5.00 -10.84
N TYR A 135 42.00 5.56 -9.65
CA TYR A 135 41.69 6.96 -9.33
C TYR A 135 42.80 7.92 -9.77
N ASP A 136 42.48 9.21 -9.86
CA ASP A 136 43.46 10.28 -10.07
C ASP A 136 44.26 10.58 -8.79
N GLU A 137 45.36 11.34 -8.89
CA GLU A 137 46.25 11.66 -7.76
C GLU A 137 45.71 12.77 -6.83
N VAL A 138 44.40 13.03 -6.84
CA VAL A 138 43.77 14.04 -5.99
C VAL A 138 43.63 13.50 -4.57
N GLU A 139 44.28 14.17 -3.62
CA GLU A 139 44.23 13.75 -2.22
C GLU A 139 42.88 14.08 -1.57
N MET A 140 42.22 13.08 -0.97
CA MET A 140 40.96 13.26 -0.24
C MET A 140 41.03 12.62 1.16
N PRO A 141 41.49 13.35 2.20
CA PRO A 141 41.60 12.83 3.55
C PRO A 141 40.23 12.48 4.16
N ILE A 142 40.21 11.53 5.10
CA ILE A 142 39.00 11.23 5.88
C ILE A 142 38.76 12.38 6.88
N GLU A 143 37.54 12.90 6.90
CA GLU A 143 37.14 13.98 7.81
C GLU A 143 36.54 13.37 9.08
N LEU A 144 37.08 13.70 10.25
CA LEU A 144 36.46 13.42 11.55
C LEU A 144 36.05 14.72 12.22
N THR A 145 34.74 14.92 12.35
CA THR A 145 34.17 16.09 13.01
C THR A 145 33.54 15.71 14.34
N ILE A 146 33.99 16.41 15.38
CA ILE A 146 33.46 16.32 16.74
C ILE A 146 32.68 17.59 17.06
N LEU A 147 31.38 17.45 17.29
CA LEU A 147 30.53 18.55 17.75
C LEU A 147 30.48 18.53 19.28
N TYR A 148 30.60 19.69 19.92
CA TYR A 148 30.54 19.79 21.37
C TYR A 148 29.71 20.98 21.86
N GLU A 149 29.14 20.79 23.05
CA GLU A 149 28.41 21.82 23.79
C GLU A 149 29.43 22.65 24.58
N GLU A 150 29.47 23.95 24.35
CA GLU A 150 30.31 24.87 25.10
C GLU A 150 29.63 25.14 26.44
N GLN A 151 30.26 24.74 27.54
CA GLN A 151 29.79 25.14 28.86
C GLN A 151 30.22 26.58 29.07
N ALA A 152 29.28 27.48 29.32
CA ALA A 152 29.63 28.80 29.83
C ALA A 152 30.45 28.60 31.11
N GLU A 153 31.74 28.97 31.07
CA GLU A 153 32.52 29.08 32.29
C GLU A 153 31.82 30.11 33.17
N ALA A 154 31.24 29.66 34.28
CA ALA A 154 30.79 30.55 35.33
C ALA A 154 32.04 31.27 35.86
N GLN A 155 32.29 32.48 35.36
CA GLN A 155 33.23 33.40 35.99
C GLN A 155 32.74 33.65 37.42
N PRO A 156 33.56 33.39 38.45
CA PRO A 156 33.22 33.83 39.78
C PRO A 156 33.40 35.36 39.83
N GLU A 157 32.35 36.03 40.30
CA GLU A 157 32.30 37.45 40.69
C GLU A 157 32.06 38.47 39.56
N GLN A 158 30.81 38.93 39.41
CA GLN A 158 30.43 40.33 39.72
C GLN A 158 28.92 40.62 39.54
N THR A 159 28.33 41.20 40.61
CA THR A 159 27.10 42.02 40.74
C THR A 159 25.71 41.45 40.39
N GLU A 160 24.87 41.39 41.45
CA GLU A 160 23.46 40.91 41.52
C GLU A 160 22.42 41.72 40.72
N THR A 161 22.80 42.53 39.73
CA THR A 161 21.84 43.38 39.00
C THR A 161 21.52 42.95 37.56
N ASP A 162 22.26 42.00 36.99
CA ASP A 162 22.04 41.53 35.60
C ASP A 162 21.28 40.19 35.52
N GLU A 163 20.84 39.64 36.66
CA GLU A 163 20.12 38.35 36.73
C GLU A 163 18.74 38.35 36.06
N LEU A 164 18.20 39.53 35.72
CA LEU A 164 16.90 39.68 35.06
C LEU A 164 17.00 39.87 33.53
N GLU A 165 18.13 40.34 33.00
CA GLU A 165 18.35 40.43 31.55
C GLU A 165 18.98 39.15 30.98
N LEU A 166 19.79 38.41 31.76
CA LEU A 166 20.31 37.10 31.35
C LEU A 166 19.23 35.99 31.34
N LYS A 167 18.20 36.07 32.20
CA LYS A 167 17.09 35.11 32.20
C LYS A 167 16.13 35.23 31.01
N GLN A 168 16.17 36.32 30.25
CA GLN A 168 15.36 36.48 29.03
C GLN A 168 16.03 35.93 27.76
N LEU A 169 17.32 35.60 27.82
CA LEU A 169 18.04 34.90 26.74
C LEU A 169 18.12 33.38 26.96
N GLU A 170 17.78 32.88 28.15
CA GLU A 170 17.74 31.44 28.50
C GLU A 170 16.49 30.70 27.98
N THR A 171 15.77 31.26 27.01
CA THR A 171 14.67 30.56 26.30
C THR A 171 15.08 30.10 24.90
N GLU A 172 16.37 29.91 24.64
CA GLU A 172 16.82 29.13 23.49
C GLU A 172 16.75 27.65 23.86
N GLU A 173 15.75 26.94 23.32
CA GLU A 173 15.63 25.49 23.47
C GLU A 173 16.97 24.82 23.17
N GLU A 174 17.55 24.09 24.14
CA GLU A 174 18.76 23.30 23.93
C GLU A 174 18.56 22.43 22.67
N LEU A 175 19.28 22.75 21.59
CA LEU A 175 19.20 21.98 20.36
C LEU A 175 19.52 20.53 20.64
N LYS A 176 18.65 19.63 20.20
CA LYS A 176 18.93 18.19 20.30
C LYS A 176 20.19 17.87 19.51
N LYS A 177 20.99 16.92 20.00
CA LYS A 177 22.22 16.45 19.32
C LYS A 177 22.01 16.04 17.86
N SER A 178 20.84 15.49 17.56
CA SER A 178 20.41 15.13 16.20
C SER A 178 20.30 16.35 15.28
N GLN A 179 19.76 17.46 15.76
CA GLN A 179 19.66 18.72 15.01
C GLN A 179 21.05 19.33 14.80
N GLN A 180 21.92 19.28 15.81
CA GLN A 180 23.30 19.74 15.72
C GLN A 180 24.06 19.00 14.60
N GLU A 181 24.03 17.67 14.60
CA GLU A 181 24.66 16.87 13.55
C GLU A 181 24.01 17.12 12.17
N ALA A 182 22.68 17.25 12.10
CA ALA A 182 21.98 17.55 10.85
C ALA A 182 22.44 18.87 10.23
N ARG A 183 22.55 19.94 11.02
CA ARG A 183 22.99 21.27 10.55
C ARG A 183 24.43 21.27 10.07
N TYR A 184 25.32 20.56 10.76
CA TYR A 184 26.69 20.40 10.28
C TYR A 184 26.74 19.65 8.95
N ILE A 185 26.00 18.55 8.80
CA ILE A 185 25.94 17.79 7.54
C ILE A 185 25.39 18.67 6.42
N ILE A 186 24.31 19.42 6.65
CA ILE A 186 23.73 20.37 5.69
C ILE A 186 24.77 21.41 5.25
N LYS A 187 25.47 22.05 6.20
CA LYS A 187 26.54 23.02 5.92
C LYS A 187 27.62 22.40 5.05
N ARG A 188 28.10 21.20 5.41
CA ARG A 188 29.17 20.52 4.69
C ARG A 188 28.74 20.11 3.28
N ILE A 189 27.49 19.68 3.11
CA ILE A 189 26.92 19.37 1.79
C ILE A 189 26.89 20.64 0.93
N ARG A 190 26.43 21.78 1.46
CA ARG A 190 26.45 23.06 0.72
C ARG A 190 27.85 23.46 0.31
N GLU A 191 28.81 23.40 1.23
CA GLU A 191 30.22 23.67 0.91
C GLU A 191 30.76 22.77 -0.21
N LEU A 192 30.39 21.48 -0.24
CA LEU A 192 30.81 20.57 -1.32
C LEU A 192 30.16 20.92 -2.66
N MET A 193 28.90 21.33 -2.65
CA MET A 193 28.16 21.74 -3.85
C MET A 193 28.66 23.09 -4.39
N ASP A 194 28.86 24.07 -3.51
CA ASP A 194 29.28 25.44 -3.85
C ASP A 194 30.72 25.49 -4.34
N ASN A 195 31.62 24.69 -3.75
CA ASN A 195 33.01 24.56 -4.20
C ASN A 195 33.15 23.76 -5.52
N GLY A 196 32.04 23.27 -6.09
CA GLY A 196 32.05 22.53 -7.35
C GLY A 196 32.78 21.19 -7.26
N ALA A 197 32.62 20.45 -6.15
CA ALA A 197 33.25 19.14 -5.98
C ALA A 197 32.88 18.19 -7.14
N THR A 198 33.84 17.37 -7.55
CA THR A 198 33.67 16.40 -8.63
C THR A 198 33.68 14.97 -8.11
N VAL A 199 33.06 14.07 -8.88
CA VAL A 199 33.05 12.62 -8.66
C VAL A 199 33.76 11.93 -9.83
N TYR A 200 34.56 10.92 -9.52
CA TYR A 200 35.30 10.13 -10.50
C TYR A 200 34.62 8.76 -10.76
N ASP A 201 34.10 8.58 -11.97
CA ASP A 201 33.53 7.30 -12.41
C ASP A 201 34.58 6.42 -13.10
N ALA A 202 35.16 5.51 -12.32
CA ALA A 202 36.16 4.54 -12.79
C ALA A 202 35.60 3.52 -13.82
N LYS A 203 34.28 3.41 -13.98
CA LYS A 203 33.65 2.47 -14.93
C LYS A 203 33.41 3.09 -16.31
N GLU A 204 33.56 4.41 -16.45
CA GLU A 204 33.32 5.10 -17.72
C GLU A 204 34.46 4.84 -18.71
N LYS A 205 34.09 4.43 -19.94
CA LYS A 205 35.05 4.03 -20.98
C LYS A 205 35.71 5.24 -21.64
N ASP A 206 35.00 6.37 -21.69
CA ASP A 206 35.51 7.62 -22.24
C ASP A 206 36.30 8.39 -21.15
N PRO A 207 37.62 8.58 -21.30
CA PRO A 207 38.45 9.28 -20.33
C PRO A 207 37.97 10.71 -20.04
N SER A 208 37.33 11.37 -21.02
CA SER A 208 36.86 12.75 -20.89
C SER A 208 35.60 12.89 -20.03
N LYS A 209 34.88 11.79 -19.78
CA LYS A 209 33.63 11.75 -18.99
C LYS A 209 33.78 11.08 -17.64
N ARG A 210 35.00 10.70 -17.26
CA ARG A 210 35.27 10.09 -15.95
C ARG A 210 35.06 11.06 -14.80
N VAL A 211 35.18 12.37 -15.03
CA VAL A 211 34.94 13.39 -14.02
C VAL A 211 33.61 14.06 -14.31
N ARG A 212 32.72 14.10 -13.31
CA ARG A 212 31.44 14.81 -13.39
C ARG A 212 31.19 15.62 -12.12
N PRO A 213 30.35 16.67 -12.17
CA PRO A 213 29.96 17.40 -10.97
C PRO A 213 29.25 16.49 -9.96
N LEU A 214 29.46 16.78 -8.68
CA LEU A 214 28.75 16.14 -7.57
C LEU A 214 27.25 16.45 -7.66
N GLU A 215 26.43 15.43 -7.51
CA GLU A 215 24.98 15.55 -7.41
C GLU A 215 24.49 15.04 -6.06
N TYR A 216 23.32 15.50 -5.59
CA TYR A 216 22.76 15.06 -4.31
C TYR A 216 22.59 13.53 -4.21
N ARG A 217 22.29 12.84 -5.33
CA ARG A 217 22.21 11.37 -5.38
C ARG A 217 23.50 10.62 -5.03
N ASP A 218 24.64 11.30 -5.08
CA ASP A 218 25.95 10.73 -4.78
C ASP A 218 26.30 10.77 -3.30
N ILE A 219 25.50 11.53 -2.53
CA ILE A 219 25.68 11.75 -1.10
C ILE A 219 24.75 10.83 -0.33
N VAL A 220 25.33 10.03 0.56
CA VAL A 220 24.57 9.20 1.49
C VAL A 220 24.92 9.56 2.93
N ILE A 221 23.91 9.55 3.79
CA ILE A 221 24.04 9.65 5.24
C ILE A 221 23.71 8.28 5.81
N LEU A 222 24.72 7.65 6.41
CA LEU A 222 24.63 6.37 7.08
C LEU A 222 24.43 6.57 8.57
N MET A 223 23.39 5.93 9.08
CA MET A 223 23.12 5.89 10.52
C MET A 223 22.98 4.45 11.02
N ARG A 224 23.32 4.22 12.29
CA ARG A 224 23.09 2.91 12.92
C ARG A 224 21.61 2.59 13.09
N SER A 225 20.78 3.60 13.35
CA SER A 225 19.33 3.48 13.52
C SER A 225 18.59 4.74 13.04
N MET A 226 17.34 4.58 12.60
CA MET A 226 16.52 5.67 12.03
C MET A 226 15.79 6.53 13.06
N THR A 227 16.16 6.46 14.35
CA THR A 227 15.42 7.22 15.38
C THR A 227 15.53 8.73 15.25
N TRP A 228 16.56 9.24 14.56
CA TRP A 228 16.73 10.68 14.28
C TRP A 228 16.23 11.07 12.88
N SER A 229 15.63 10.14 12.12
CA SER A 229 15.24 10.40 10.72
C SER A 229 14.23 11.54 10.58
N SER A 230 13.23 11.63 11.46
CA SER A 230 12.24 12.71 11.42
C SER A 230 12.88 14.09 11.62
N GLU A 231 13.74 14.22 12.63
CA GLU A 231 14.44 15.47 12.96
C GLU A 231 15.40 15.88 11.83
N LEU A 232 16.12 14.93 11.22
CA LEU A 232 16.94 15.19 10.04
C LEU A 232 16.11 15.62 8.83
N VAL A 233 14.97 14.98 8.56
CA VAL A 233 14.09 15.33 7.45
C VAL A 233 13.55 16.77 7.61
N GLU A 234 13.21 17.17 8.83
CA GLU A 234 12.74 18.53 9.12
C GLU A 234 13.84 19.57 8.88
N GLU A 235 15.05 19.37 9.41
CA GLU A 235 16.18 20.30 9.22
C GLU A 235 16.62 20.37 7.74
N PHE A 236 16.67 19.23 7.03
CA PHE A 236 16.99 19.22 5.59
C PHE A 236 15.93 19.93 4.75
N LYS A 237 14.66 19.77 5.13
CA LYS A 237 13.56 20.47 4.46
C LYS A 237 13.64 21.98 4.70
N ALA A 238 13.93 22.42 5.93
CA ALA A 238 14.15 23.84 6.23
C ALA A 238 15.36 24.40 5.46
N ALA A 239 16.36 23.57 5.20
CA ALA A 239 17.52 23.93 4.41
C ALA A 239 17.34 23.81 2.88
N GLU A 240 16.14 23.45 2.41
CA GLU A 240 15.80 23.20 1.00
C GLU A 240 16.68 22.15 0.28
N ILE A 241 17.30 21.24 1.04
CA ILE A 241 18.08 20.13 0.47
C ILE A 241 17.19 18.89 0.35
N PRO A 242 17.05 18.30 -0.85
CA PRO A 242 16.15 17.16 -1.03
C PRO A 242 16.73 15.91 -0.36
N LEU A 243 16.07 15.44 0.70
CA LEU A 243 16.45 14.24 1.47
C LEU A 243 15.44 13.11 1.28
N TYR A 244 15.94 11.93 0.92
CA TYR A 244 15.20 10.68 0.89
C TYR A 244 15.58 9.83 2.10
N ALA A 245 14.63 9.66 3.03
CA ALA A 245 14.79 8.80 4.20
C ALA A 245 13.87 7.57 4.12
N GLU A 246 14.44 6.39 4.30
CA GLU A 246 13.64 5.16 4.40
C GLU A 246 13.07 5.03 5.82
N SER A 247 11.89 5.62 6.05
CA SER A 247 11.17 5.44 7.31
C SER A 247 10.26 4.21 7.24
N SER A 248 10.34 3.35 8.26
CA SER A 248 9.41 2.25 8.48
C SER A 248 8.27 2.61 9.44
N LYS A 249 8.21 3.85 9.95
CA LYS A 249 7.26 4.34 10.94
C LYS A 249 6.73 5.74 10.60
N GLY A 250 5.76 6.24 11.36
CA GLY A 250 5.15 7.56 11.26
C GLY A 250 3.93 7.63 10.34
N TYR A 251 3.56 6.54 9.65
CA TYR A 251 2.41 6.57 8.73
C TYR A 251 1.09 6.80 9.44
N PHE A 252 0.85 6.15 10.58
CA PHE A 252 -0.39 6.34 11.33
C PHE A 252 -0.43 7.64 12.14
N GLU A 253 0.71 8.28 12.33
CA GLU A 253 0.86 9.58 13.00
C GLU A 253 0.59 10.74 12.03
N ALA A 254 0.77 10.51 10.71
CA ALA A 254 0.45 11.49 9.68
C ALA A 254 -1.02 11.94 9.78
N LEU A 255 -1.21 13.26 9.94
CA LEU A 255 -2.52 13.87 10.22
C LEU A 255 -3.59 13.44 9.20
N GLU A 256 -3.26 13.48 7.90
CA GLU A 256 -4.18 13.10 6.83
C GLU A 256 -4.61 11.63 6.90
N VAL A 257 -3.72 10.73 7.30
CA VAL A 257 -4.04 9.30 7.48
C VAL A 257 -4.90 9.13 8.72
N MET A 258 -4.57 9.80 9.83
CA MET A 258 -5.31 9.74 11.08
C MET A 258 -6.77 10.19 10.90
N VAL A 259 -6.98 11.32 10.20
CA VAL A 259 -8.33 11.83 9.91
C VAL A 259 -9.12 10.82 9.09
N MET A 260 -8.54 10.25 8.03
CA MET A 260 -9.23 9.27 7.19
C MET A 260 -9.50 7.94 7.91
N LEU A 261 -8.58 7.48 8.77
CA LEU A 261 -8.83 6.32 9.63
C LEU A 261 -9.97 6.60 10.62
N ASN A 262 -10.06 7.81 11.16
CA ASN A 262 -11.18 8.22 12.01
C ASN A 262 -12.50 8.23 11.22
N VAL A 263 -12.51 8.72 9.97
CA VAL A 263 -13.69 8.59 9.09
C VAL A 263 -14.11 7.13 8.93
N LEU A 264 -13.18 6.25 8.59
CA LEU A 264 -13.45 4.83 8.45
C LEU A 264 -13.97 4.19 9.75
N ASN A 265 -13.44 4.58 10.90
CA ASN A 265 -13.92 4.16 12.22
C ASN A 265 -15.39 4.57 12.46
N ILE A 266 -15.77 5.81 12.13
CA ILE A 266 -17.16 6.28 12.26
C ILE A 266 -18.11 5.66 11.23
N VAL A 267 -17.60 5.35 10.03
CA VAL A 267 -18.34 4.55 9.04
C VAL A 267 -18.57 3.12 9.54
N ASP A 268 -17.68 2.53 10.33
CA ASP A 268 -17.92 1.25 10.99
C ASP A 268 -18.90 1.40 12.17
N ASN A 269 -18.54 2.24 13.14
CA ASN A 269 -19.31 2.49 14.36
C ASN A 269 -19.34 3.99 14.74
N PRO A 270 -20.48 4.68 14.66
CA PRO A 270 -20.57 6.11 14.96
C PRO A 270 -20.48 6.43 16.47
N TYR A 271 -20.65 5.44 17.34
CA TYR A 271 -20.64 5.61 18.81
C TYR A 271 -19.22 5.66 19.39
N GLN A 272 -18.28 6.28 18.66
CA GLN A 272 -16.91 6.51 19.10
C GLN A 272 -16.68 8.02 19.20
N ASP A 273 -16.69 8.56 20.41
CA ASP A 273 -16.69 10.01 20.64
C ASP A 273 -15.43 10.72 20.10
N ILE A 274 -14.24 10.14 20.28
CA ILE A 274 -12.97 10.75 19.82
C ILE A 274 -12.87 10.78 18.29
N PRO A 275 -13.03 9.66 17.55
CA PRO A 275 -13.06 9.69 16.09
C PRO A 275 -14.15 10.61 15.53
N LEU A 276 -15.33 10.67 16.17
CA LEU A 276 -16.41 11.55 15.72
C LEU A 276 -16.02 13.02 15.87
N ALA A 277 -15.53 13.43 17.05
CA ALA A 277 -15.07 14.80 17.27
C ALA A 277 -13.93 15.19 16.32
N SER A 278 -13.01 14.26 16.04
CA SER A 278 -11.92 14.47 15.08
C SER A 278 -12.43 14.78 13.66
N ILE A 279 -13.47 14.09 13.19
CA ILE A 279 -14.07 14.33 11.88
C ILE A 279 -14.89 15.61 11.85
N LEU A 280 -15.64 15.90 12.90
CA LEU A 280 -16.44 17.14 12.97
C LEU A 280 -15.53 18.37 12.92
N ARG A 281 -14.34 18.31 13.55
CA ARG A 281 -13.32 19.36 13.46
C ARG A 281 -12.54 19.34 12.15
N ALA A 282 -12.61 18.26 11.36
CA ALA A 282 -11.86 18.17 10.11
C ALA A 282 -12.36 19.22 9.10
N PRO A 283 -11.50 19.73 8.20
CA PRO A 283 -11.84 20.87 7.33
C PRO A 283 -13.08 20.67 6.44
N PHE A 284 -13.42 19.43 6.08
CA PHE A 284 -14.59 19.13 5.24
C PHE A 284 -15.93 19.14 6.00
N VAL A 285 -15.93 19.12 7.34
CA VAL A 285 -17.11 19.41 8.17
C VAL A 285 -17.02 20.82 8.77
N GLY A 286 -15.85 21.18 9.31
CA GLY A 286 -15.52 22.54 9.73
C GLY A 286 -16.27 23.01 10.97
N CYS A 287 -16.49 22.14 11.96
CA CYS A 287 -16.97 22.55 13.28
C CYS A 287 -15.81 23.14 14.11
N ASN A 288 -16.00 24.35 14.64
CA ASN A 288 -15.07 24.95 15.59
C ASN A 288 -15.30 24.43 17.02
N GLU A 289 -14.41 24.79 17.95
CA GLU A 289 -14.44 24.32 19.33
C GLU A 289 -15.73 24.74 20.07
N ASN A 290 -16.25 25.94 19.77
CA ASN A 290 -17.50 26.44 20.34
C ASN A 290 -18.71 25.65 19.82
N GLU A 291 -18.76 25.35 18.52
CA GLU A 291 -19.79 24.52 17.90
C GLU A 291 -19.79 23.11 18.52
N LEU A 292 -18.62 22.50 18.73
CA LEU A 292 -18.51 21.20 19.40
C LEU A 292 -19.02 21.25 20.86
N ALA A 293 -18.72 22.32 21.58
CA ALA A 293 -19.23 22.53 22.93
C ALA A 293 -20.76 22.70 22.95
N LEU A 294 -21.33 23.45 22.01
CA LEU A 294 -22.77 23.63 21.86
C LEU A 294 -23.49 22.31 21.62
N ILE A 295 -22.96 21.47 20.72
CA ILE A 295 -23.50 20.12 20.47
C ILE A 295 -23.52 19.30 21.77
N ARG A 296 -22.44 19.37 22.56
CA ARG A 296 -22.35 18.65 23.84
C ARG A 296 -23.30 19.20 24.92
N LEU A 297 -23.67 20.47 24.85
CA LEU A 297 -24.53 21.10 25.85
C LEU A 297 -26.00 20.62 25.81
N ILE A 298 -26.46 20.07 24.68
CA ILE A 298 -27.80 19.46 24.57
C ILE A 298 -27.97 18.33 25.57
N ASP A 299 -27.03 17.38 25.57
CA ASP A 299 -27.01 16.31 26.57
C ASP A 299 -25.57 15.83 26.82
N ARG A 300 -25.15 16.00 28.08
CA ARG A 300 -23.81 15.66 28.56
C ARG A 300 -23.64 14.17 28.87
N LYS A 301 -24.73 13.41 29.01
CA LYS A 301 -24.71 12.01 29.47
C LYS A 301 -24.81 11.00 28.33
N VAL A 302 -25.25 11.42 27.15
CA VAL A 302 -25.35 10.54 25.97
C VAL A 302 -24.04 10.49 25.17
N PRO A 303 -23.80 9.42 24.39
CA PRO A 303 -22.70 9.38 23.43
C PRO A 303 -22.76 10.57 22.47
N PHE A 304 -21.62 11.06 22.00
CA PHE A 304 -21.56 12.31 21.23
C PHE A 304 -22.37 12.24 19.93
N TYR A 305 -22.46 11.05 19.32
CA TYR A 305 -23.30 10.83 18.14
C TYR A 305 -24.80 11.05 18.39
N GLU A 306 -25.31 10.69 19.57
CA GLU A 306 -26.69 10.98 19.94
C GLU A 306 -26.91 12.48 20.12
N ALA A 307 -25.95 13.16 20.77
CA ALA A 307 -25.99 14.62 20.94
C ALA A 307 -26.03 15.33 19.57
N VAL A 308 -25.24 14.89 18.58
CA VAL A 308 -25.28 15.41 17.20
C VAL A 308 -26.66 15.21 16.56
N LYS A 309 -27.26 14.00 16.68
CA LYS A 309 -28.59 13.74 16.13
C LYS A 309 -29.69 14.56 16.80
N MET A 310 -29.59 14.78 18.11
CA MET A 310 -30.51 15.63 18.86
C MET A 310 -30.35 17.09 18.44
N PHE A 311 -29.11 17.59 18.31
CA PHE A 311 -28.82 18.93 17.80
C PHE A 311 -29.49 19.20 16.46
N VAL A 312 -29.33 18.29 15.50
CA VAL A 312 -29.95 18.42 14.16
C VAL A 312 -31.48 18.30 14.19
N LYS A 313 -32.08 17.74 15.24
CA LYS A 313 -33.54 17.68 15.41
C LYS A 313 -34.11 18.93 16.09
N GLU A 314 -33.43 19.42 17.12
CA GLU A 314 -33.88 20.55 17.95
C GLU A 314 -33.58 21.91 17.31
N GLU A 315 -32.41 22.09 16.69
CA GLU A 315 -31.97 23.38 16.14
C GLU A 315 -32.44 23.66 14.71
N ARG A 316 -33.39 22.89 14.15
CA ARG A 316 -33.97 23.15 12.80
C ARG A 316 -34.66 24.51 12.66
N SER A 317 -34.91 25.20 13.77
CA SER A 317 -35.57 26.49 13.86
C SER A 317 -34.91 27.44 14.88
N GLY A 318 -33.65 27.18 15.27
CA GLY A 318 -32.90 27.86 16.33
C GLY A 318 -31.89 28.92 15.86
N LEU A 319 -30.96 29.32 16.75
CA LEU A 319 -29.95 30.36 16.53
C LEU A 319 -28.68 29.88 15.78
N ASN A 320 -28.35 28.58 15.78
CA ASN A 320 -27.14 28.05 15.12
C ASN A 320 -27.47 27.18 13.88
N ILE A 321 -28.30 27.71 12.99
CA ILE A 321 -28.76 27.04 11.76
C ILE A 321 -27.58 26.55 10.91
N ALA A 322 -26.52 27.36 10.78
CA ALA A 322 -25.33 27.01 10.00
C ALA A 322 -24.63 25.74 10.54
N THR A 323 -24.55 25.58 11.87
CA THR A 323 -23.97 24.39 12.49
C THR A 323 -24.88 23.17 12.28
N ALA A 324 -26.20 23.35 12.42
CA ALA A 324 -27.16 22.27 12.15
C ALA A 324 -27.11 21.79 10.67
N GLU A 325 -26.95 22.72 9.71
CA GLU A 325 -26.78 22.40 8.28
C GLU A 325 -25.49 21.61 8.00
N LYS A 326 -24.35 22.04 8.58
CA LYS A 326 -23.07 21.30 8.49
C LYS A 326 -23.25 19.85 8.99
N LEU A 327 -23.87 19.68 10.16
CA LEU A 327 -24.09 18.38 10.76
C LEU A 327 -25.09 17.53 9.97
N GLN A 328 -26.15 18.13 9.41
CA GLN A 328 -27.11 17.43 8.57
C GLN A 328 -26.46 16.90 7.28
N ARG A 329 -25.63 17.73 6.62
CA ARG A 329 -24.85 17.31 5.44
C ARG A 329 -23.91 16.16 5.79
N PHE A 330 -23.21 16.26 6.93
CA PHE A 330 -22.34 15.20 7.43
C PHE A 330 -23.11 13.90 7.70
N LEU A 331 -24.25 13.95 8.40
CA LEU A 331 -25.06 12.75 8.70
C LEU A 331 -25.57 12.07 7.42
N TYR A 332 -25.95 12.84 6.41
CA TYR A 332 -26.35 12.31 5.11
C TYR A 332 -25.18 11.60 4.40
N GLN A 333 -24.01 12.22 4.36
CA GLN A 333 -22.79 11.62 3.80
C GLN A 333 -22.40 10.35 4.57
N LEU A 334 -22.47 10.38 5.89
CA LEU A 334 -22.17 9.23 6.75
C LEU A 334 -23.09 8.05 6.43
N ASP A 335 -24.40 8.25 6.26
CA ASP A 335 -25.30 7.14 5.91
C ASP A 335 -24.99 6.56 4.52
N LYS A 336 -24.67 7.42 3.53
CA LYS A 336 -24.21 6.99 2.20
C LYS A 336 -22.96 6.12 2.30
N TRP A 337 -21.94 6.54 3.06
CA TRP A 337 -20.71 5.78 3.26
C TRP A 337 -20.94 4.46 4.01
N ARG A 338 -21.82 4.46 5.03
CA ARG A 338 -22.21 3.24 5.76
C ARG A 338 -22.92 2.24 4.85
N ASN A 339 -23.73 2.70 3.90
CA ASN A 339 -24.39 1.83 2.92
C ASN A 339 -23.41 1.29 1.88
N LEU A 340 -22.45 2.10 1.43
CA LEU A 340 -21.37 1.68 0.53
C LEU A 340 -20.47 0.61 1.19
N ALA A 341 -20.07 0.82 2.44
CA ALA A 341 -19.23 -0.11 3.20
C ALA A 341 -19.86 -1.53 3.33
N ARG A 342 -21.19 -1.64 3.27
CA ARG A 342 -21.91 -2.92 3.34
C ARG A 342 -22.00 -3.66 2.00
N ARG A 343 -21.85 -2.96 0.87
CA ARG A 343 -22.17 -3.49 -0.47
C ARG A 343 -21.00 -3.46 -1.45
N GLY A 344 -20.04 -2.57 -1.25
CA GLY A 344 -18.91 -2.34 -2.15
C GLY A 344 -17.58 -2.83 -1.60
N SER A 345 -16.51 -2.55 -2.34
CA SER A 345 -15.14 -2.76 -1.88
C SER A 345 -14.73 -1.66 -0.90
N LEU A 346 -13.79 -1.97 -0.02
CA LEU A 346 -13.16 -1.03 0.89
C LEU A 346 -12.32 0.01 0.12
N SER A 347 -11.65 -0.41 -0.95
CA SER A 347 -10.87 0.50 -1.80
C SER A 347 -11.77 1.55 -2.46
N ASP A 348 -12.91 1.15 -3.03
CA ASP A 348 -13.91 2.08 -3.59
C ASP A 348 -14.50 2.99 -2.50
N LEU A 349 -14.76 2.46 -1.30
CA LEU A 349 -15.24 3.28 -0.18
C LEU A 349 -14.24 4.39 0.18
N VAL A 350 -12.96 4.04 0.31
CA VAL A 350 -11.89 5.00 0.64
C VAL A 350 -11.80 6.08 -0.45
N TRP A 351 -11.83 5.69 -1.72
CA TRP A 351 -11.75 6.65 -2.82
C TRP A 351 -13.01 7.53 -2.93
N GLN A 352 -14.20 6.96 -2.70
CA GLN A 352 -15.44 7.72 -2.68
C GLN A 352 -15.48 8.74 -1.54
N ILE A 353 -14.91 8.42 -0.37
CA ILE A 353 -14.76 9.38 0.74
C ILE A 353 -13.86 10.54 0.32
N TYR A 354 -12.76 10.29 -0.40
CA TYR A 354 -11.89 11.34 -0.90
C TYR A 354 -12.64 12.31 -1.82
N ILE A 355 -13.41 11.77 -2.77
CA ILE A 355 -14.22 12.56 -3.71
C ILE A 355 -15.35 13.32 -3.00
N ASP A 356 -16.10 12.66 -2.11
CA ASP A 356 -17.25 13.28 -1.43
C ASP A 356 -16.83 14.42 -0.47
N THR A 357 -15.59 14.39 0.02
CA THR A 357 -15.03 15.39 0.95
C THR A 357 -14.08 16.40 0.31
N ASN A 358 -13.62 16.16 -0.93
CA ASN A 358 -12.50 16.86 -1.57
C ASN A 358 -11.23 16.91 -0.69
N TYR A 359 -11.08 15.98 0.25
CA TYR A 359 -9.98 16.01 1.21
C TYR A 359 -8.63 15.73 0.54
N TYR A 360 -8.62 14.89 -0.49
CA TYR A 360 -7.41 14.53 -1.23
C TYR A 360 -6.81 15.72 -1.99
N GLU A 361 -7.66 16.52 -2.62
CA GLU A 361 -7.33 17.73 -3.34
C GLU A 361 -6.87 18.82 -2.35
N MET A 362 -7.63 19.00 -1.27
CA MET A 362 -7.32 19.99 -0.24
C MET A 362 -5.95 19.75 0.40
N VAL A 363 -5.64 18.54 0.86
CA VAL A 363 -4.32 18.26 1.44
C VAL A 363 -3.19 18.42 0.42
N GLY A 364 -3.49 18.30 -0.87
CA GLY A 364 -2.55 18.56 -1.97
C GLY A 364 -2.16 20.02 -2.13
N ALA A 365 -3.06 20.95 -1.77
CA ALA A 365 -2.81 22.39 -1.80
C ALA A 365 -2.12 22.92 -0.52
N MET A 366 -2.04 22.11 0.54
CA MET A 366 -1.35 22.46 1.78
C MET A 366 0.17 22.30 1.66
N ALA A 367 0.91 22.85 2.63
CA ALA A 367 2.34 22.57 2.79
C ALA A 367 2.61 21.06 2.82
N ASN A 368 3.63 20.63 2.07
CA ASN A 368 3.94 19.21 1.81
C ASN A 368 2.81 18.42 1.13
N GLY A 369 1.95 19.05 0.34
CA GLY A 369 0.75 18.40 -0.18
C GLY A 369 0.99 17.16 -1.05
N LYS A 370 2.08 17.12 -1.82
CA LYS A 370 2.50 15.91 -2.56
C LYS A 370 2.69 14.70 -1.63
N GLN A 371 3.29 14.92 -0.47
CA GLN A 371 3.54 13.88 0.53
C GLN A 371 2.23 13.42 1.20
N ARG A 372 1.35 14.37 1.53
CA ARG A 372 0.04 14.07 2.10
C ARG A 372 -0.83 13.26 1.14
N GLN A 373 -0.84 13.64 -0.14
CA GLN A 373 -1.52 12.89 -1.20
C GLN A 373 -0.93 11.50 -1.40
N ALA A 374 0.40 11.35 -1.34
CA ALA A 374 1.04 10.03 -1.40
C ALA A 374 0.60 9.13 -0.22
N ASN A 375 0.48 9.69 0.98
CA ASN A 375 0.00 8.99 2.16
C ASN A 375 -1.45 8.50 1.98
N LEU A 376 -2.34 9.36 1.49
CA LEU A 376 -3.73 8.97 1.22
C LEU A 376 -3.85 7.92 0.10
N ARG A 377 -3.08 8.06 -1.00
CA ARG A 377 -3.05 7.05 -2.06
C ARG A 377 -2.57 5.70 -1.53
N THR A 378 -1.57 5.73 -0.65
CA THR A 378 -1.06 4.52 0.02
C THR A 378 -2.12 3.89 0.93
N LEU A 379 -3.03 4.66 1.55
CA LEU A 379 -4.14 4.11 2.33
C LEU A 379 -5.09 3.32 1.44
N HIS A 380 -5.45 3.88 0.29
CA HIS A 380 -6.24 3.22 -0.74
C HIS A 380 -5.57 1.93 -1.24
N ASP A 381 -4.29 2.00 -1.60
CA ASP A 381 -3.56 0.84 -2.14
C ASP A 381 -3.42 -0.27 -1.10
N ARG A 382 -3.23 0.09 0.17
CA ARG A 382 -3.21 -0.86 1.29
C ARG A 382 -4.57 -1.50 1.52
N ALA A 383 -5.66 -0.74 1.40
CA ALA A 383 -7.00 -1.30 1.42
C ALA A 383 -7.19 -2.31 0.29
N LEU A 384 -6.79 -1.98 -0.94
CA LEU A 384 -6.86 -2.87 -2.09
C LEU A 384 -6.02 -4.15 -1.90
N MET A 385 -4.78 -4.02 -1.41
CA MET A 385 -3.93 -5.18 -1.10
C MET A 385 -4.52 -6.06 -0.01
N TYR A 386 -5.12 -5.46 1.03
CA TYR A 386 -5.77 -6.20 2.10
C TYR A 386 -6.96 -7.02 1.59
N GLU A 387 -7.75 -6.48 0.66
CA GLU A 387 -8.89 -7.18 0.05
C GLU A 387 -8.49 -8.40 -0.81
N LYS A 388 -7.27 -8.40 -1.37
CA LYS A 388 -6.70 -9.55 -2.08
C LYS A 388 -6.37 -10.71 -1.13
N THR A 389 -6.29 -10.47 0.19
CA THR A 389 -6.07 -11.50 1.19
C THR A 389 -7.38 -12.21 1.60
N SER A 390 -7.32 -13.13 2.57
CA SER A 390 -8.49 -13.85 3.10
C SER A 390 -9.40 -12.99 3.99
N PHE A 391 -9.00 -11.76 4.31
CA PHE A 391 -9.77 -10.84 5.15
C PHE A 391 -10.43 -9.76 4.28
N ARG A 392 -11.76 -9.68 4.30
CA ARG A 392 -12.54 -8.67 3.56
C ARG A 392 -13.44 -7.87 4.48
N GLY A 393 -13.73 -6.63 4.09
CA GLY A 393 -14.64 -5.71 4.76
C GLY A 393 -13.97 -4.74 5.73
N LEU A 394 -14.62 -3.58 5.91
CA LEU A 394 -14.16 -2.43 6.71
C LEU A 394 -13.78 -2.83 8.15
N PHE A 395 -14.67 -3.50 8.88
CA PHE A 395 -14.43 -3.91 10.27
C PHE A 395 -13.13 -4.72 10.44
N ARG A 396 -12.87 -5.67 9.53
CA ARG A 396 -11.67 -6.52 9.63
C ARG A 396 -10.40 -5.75 9.33
N PHE A 397 -10.46 -4.83 8.36
CA PHE A 397 -9.38 -3.92 8.05
C PHE A 397 -9.03 -3.02 9.24
N LEU A 398 -10.01 -2.38 9.88
CA LEU A 398 -9.78 -1.56 11.07
C LEU A 398 -9.16 -2.38 12.22
N ARG A 399 -9.69 -3.59 12.49
CA ARG A 399 -9.10 -4.50 13.49
C ARG A 399 -7.70 -5.00 13.13
N PHE A 400 -7.32 -4.99 11.86
CA PHE A 400 -5.97 -5.31 11.44
C PHE A 400 -5.04 -4.12 11.75
N ILE A 401 -5.46 -2.90 11.44
CA ILE A 401 -4.73 -1.68 11.79
C ILE A 401 -4.58 -1.53 13.31
N ASP A 402 -5.63 -1.75 14.09
CA ASP A 402 -5.57 -1.67 15.55
C ASP A 402 -4.61 -2.70 16.15
N ARG A 403 -4.61 -3.93 15.63
CA ARG A 403 -3.67 -4.98 16.07
C ARG A 403 -2.22 -4.67 15.70
N MET A 404 -2.01 -3.96 14.60
CA MET A 404 -0.68 -3.47 14.21
C MET A 404 -0.23 -2.41 15.21
N LYS A 405 -1.05 -1.38 15.44
CA LYS A 405 -0.78 -0.31 16.43
C LYS A 405 -0.53 -0.86 17.84
N SER A 406 -1.35 -1.82 18.31
CA SER A 406 -1.21 -2.39 19.66
C SER A 406 0.08 -3.19 19.88
N ARG A 407 0.70 -3.69 18.79
CA ARG A 407 2.00 -4.38 18.84
C ARG A 407 3.19 -3.42 18.82
N GLY A 408 2.94 -2.12 18.61
CA GLY A 408 3.99 -1.14 18.33
C GLY A 408 4.52 -1.24 16.89
N ASP A 409 3.83 -1.98 16.03
CA ASP A 409 4.09 -2.01 14.59
C ASP A 409 3.50 -0.74 13.97
N ASP A 410 4.24 -0.17 13.03
CA ASP A 410 3.81 0.97 12.24
C ASP A 410 4.25 0.75 10.80
N LEU A 411 3.80 1.61 9.91
CA LEU A 411 4.12 1.58 8.50
C LEU A 411 4.94 2.81 8.14
N GLY A 412 5.76 2.66 7.08
CA GLY A 412 6.46 3.79 6.50
C GLY A 412 5.50 4.79 5.86
N VAL A 413 5.81 6.07 6.02
CA VAL A 413 5.20 7.17 5.27
C VAL A 413 5.37 6.90 3.77
N ALA A 414 4.38 7.25 2.96
CA ALA A 414 4.45 7.03 1.52
C ALA A 414 5.62 7.80 0.90
N LYS A 415 6.18 7.31 -0.20
CA LYS A 415 7.31 7.99 -0.86
C LYS A 415 6.76 8.97 -1.89
N SER A 416 6.96 10.27 -1.69
CA SER A 416 6.64 11.30 -2.69
C SER A 416 7.76 11.55 -3.69
N ILE A 417 8.99 11.25 -3.29
CA ILE A 417 10.22 11.34 -4.07
C ILE A 417 10.77 9.93 -4.27
N GLY A 418 11.18 9.60 -5.50
CA GLY A 418 11.74 8.31 -5.85
C GLY A 418 13.19 8.17 -5.40
N GLU A 419 13.61 6.94 -5.10
CA GLU A 419 15.02 6.65 -4.76
C GLU A 419 16.01 7.03 -5.89
N LYS A 420 15.52 7.05 -7.14
CA LYS A 420 16.31 7.38 -8.34
C LYS A 420 16.41 8.87 -8.63
N ASP A 421 15.66 9.70 -7.90
CA ASP A 421 15.70 11.15 -8.08
C ASP A 421 17.03 11.72 -7.57
N ASN A 422 17.34 12.96 -7.93
CA ASN A 422 18.57 13.62 -7.48
C ASN A 422 18.45 14.11 -6.03
N VAL A 423 18.57 13.19 -5.07
CA VAL A 423 18.32 13.43 -3.65
C VAL A 423 19.38 12.79 -2.75
N VAL A 424 19.67 13.44 -1.63
CA VAL A 424 20.55 12.89 -0.59
C VAL A 424 19.83 11.70 0.07
N ARG A 425 20.54 10.60 0.29
CA ARG A 425 19.93 9.38 0.86
C ARG A 425 20.27 9.21 2.32
N LEU A 426 19.27 9.16 3.19
CA LEU A 426 19.41 8.73 4.58
C LEU A 426 19.03 7.24 4.68
N VAL A 427 20.03 6.39 4.94
CA VAL A 427 19.85 4.93 5.02
C VAL A 427 20.55 4.36 6.25
N THR A 428 20.12 3.18 6.70
CA THR A 428 20.82 2.48 7.77
C THR A 428 22.11 1.86 7.26
N ILE A 429 23.12 1.72 8.12
CA ILE A 429 24.35 0.99 7.76
C ILE A 429 24.02 -0.44 7.29
N HIS A 430 23.00 -1.08 7.86
CA HIS A 430 22.56 -2.42 7.48
C HIS A 430 22.01 -2.50 6.06
N SER A 431 21.17 -1.53 5.67
CA SER A 431 20.63 -1.47 4.30
C SER A 431 21.67 -1.04 3.28
N SER A 432 22.77 -0.42 3.71
CA SER A 432 23.90 -0.04 2.84
C SER A 432 24.79 -1.21 2.42
N LYS A 433 24.70 -2.39 3.07
CA LYS A 433 25.59 -3.53 2.78
C LYS A 433 25.45 -3.97 1.32
N GLY A 434 26.56 -3.96 0.60
CA GLY A 434 26.61 -4.30 -0.83
C GLY A 434 26.40 -3.11 -1.77
N LEU A 435 26.00 -1.95 -1.25
CA LEU A 435 25.92 -0.69 -1.99
C LEU A 435 27.24 0.10 -1.85
N GLU A 436 27.43 1.10 -2.70
CA GLU A 436 28.62 1.94 -2.77
C GLU A 436 28.23 3.36 -3.18
N TYR A 437 28.84 4.36 -2.54
CA TYR A 437 28.49 5.77 -2.72
C TYR A 437 29.75 6.64 -2.85
N PRO A 438 29.79 7.63 -3.76
CA PRO A 438 30.90 8.58 -3.86
C PRO A 438 31.23 9.29 -2.55
N VAL A 439 30.22 9.86 -1.89
CA VAL A 439 30.36 10.61 -0.64
C VAL A 439 29.52 9.97 0.45
N VAL A 440 30.14 9.59 1.56
CA VAL A 440 29.49 8.95 2.71
C VAL A 440 29.69 9.78 3.96
N PHE A 441 28.58 10.21 4.55
CA PHE A 441 28.52 10.69 5.93
C PHE A 441 28.17 9.53 6.85
N VAL A 442 28.92 9.34 7.94
CA VAL A 442 28.54 8.42 9.03
C VAL A 442 28.22 9.26 10.26
N ALA A 443 26.93 9.35 10.58
CA ALA A 443 26.41 10.19 11.65
C ALA A 443 26.05 9.38 12.90
N GLY A 444 25.97 10.07 14.04
CA GLY A 444 25.62 9.50 15.34
C GLY A 444 26.73 8.66 15.96
N LEU A 445 28.01 8.93 15.66
CA LEU A 445 29.14 8.15 16.17
C LEU A 445 29.32 8.26 17.70
N GLY A 446 28.88 9.37 18.29
CA GLY A 446 28.88 9.60 19.75
C GLY A 446 27.72 8.93 20.49
N ARG A 447 26.84 8.23 19.78
CA ARG A 447 25.69 7.57 20.41
C ARG A 447 26.07 6.26 21.08
N SER A 448 25.48 6.02 22.24
CA SER A 448 25.63 4.76 22.96
C SER A 448 25.05 3.57 22.19
N PHE A 449 25.74 2.44 22.21
CA PHE A 449 25.23 1.17 21.71
C PHE A 449 23.95 0.73 22.46
N ASN A 450 23.03 0.10 21.75
CA ASN A 450 21.78 -0.36 22.35
C ASN A 450 22.01 -1.57 23.26
N GLN A 451 21.66 -1.43 24.55
CA GLN A 451 21.82 -2.47 25.57
C GLN A 451 20.48 -2.89 26.22
N MET A 452 19.34 -2.53 25.63
CA MET A 452 18.02 -2.81 26.22
C MET A 452 17.77 -4.31 26.43
N ASP A 453 18.32 -5.18 25.57
CA ASP A 453 18.20 -6.63 25.69
C ASP A 453 18.74 -7.15 27.03
N PHE A 454 19.72 -6.46 27.63
CA PHE A 454 20.35 -6.83 28.89
C PHE A 454 19.61 -6.34 30.14
N SER A 455 18.57 -5.50 29.99
CA SER A 455 17.75 -5.05 31.12
C SER A 455 16.70 -6.09 31.54
N ASN A 456 16.33 -7.00 30.65
CA ASN A 456 15.34 -8.04 30.93
C ASN A 456 15.84 -9.01 32.01
N PRO A 457 14.93 -9.63 32.79
CA PRO A 457 15.31 -10.64 33.79
C PRO A 457 15.67 -11.99 33.16
N TYR A 458 15.71 -12.09 31.82
CA TYR A 458 16.06 -13.29 31.07
C TYR A 458 16.88 -12.95 29.83
N LEU A 459 17.66 -13.92 29.35
CA LEU A 459 18.47 -13.84 28.13
C LEU A 459 18.41 -15.19 27.39
N PHE A 460 18.37 -15.14 26.06
CA PHE A 460 18.43 -16.33 25.19
C PHE A 460 19.76 -16.41 24.44
N ASP A 461 20.44 -17.54 24.48
CA ASP A 461 21.67 -17.83 23.75
C ASP A 461 21.50 -19.13 22.95
N GLN A 462 22.12 -19.20 21.77
CA GLN A 462 21.97 -20.36 20.88
C GLN A 462 22.64 -21.62 21.44
N GLN A 463 23.71 -21.49 22.21
CA GLN A 463 24.48 -22.59 22.79
C GLN A 463 23.98 -22.96 24.18
N PHE A 464 23.74 -21.96 25.04
CA PHE A 464 23.39 -22.15 26.45
C PHE A 464 21.89 -22.10 26.74
N GLY A 465 21.05 -21.75 25.75
CA GLY A 465 19.60 -21.72 25.91
C GLY A 465 19.11 -20.50 26.68
N LEU A 466 18.33 -20.71 27.74
CA LEU A 466 17.71 -19.63 28.52
C LEU A 466 18.46 -19.41 29.83
N ALA A 467 18.98 -18.19 30.06
CA ALA A 467 19.42 -17.75 31.36
C ALA A 467 18.40 -16.81 31.99
N VAL A 468 18.06 -17.04 33.26
CA VAL A 468 17.13 -16.19 34.03
C VAL A 468 17.81 -15.68 35.29
N LYS A 469 17.44 -14.48 35.73
CA LYS A 469 17.70 -14.04 37.11
C LYS A 469 17.01 -15.00 38.06
N ALA A 470 17.63 -15.25 39.22
CA ALA A 470 16.98 -16.03 40.26
C ALA A 470 15.85 -15.17 40.85
N ILE A 471 14.63 -15.72 40.85
CA ILE A 471 13.43 -15.07 41.35
C ILE A 471 12.85 -15.97 42.43
N ASP A 472 12.77 -15.44 43.64
CA ASP A 472 12.02 -16.06 44.73
C ASP A 472 10.70 -15.29 44.90
N PRO A 473 9.55 -15.88 44.52
CA PRO A 473 8.27 -15.20 44.62
C PRO A 473 7.76 -15.08 46.06
N ASP A 474 8.18 -15.98 46.96
CA ASP A 474 7.72 -16.02 48.35
C ASP A 474 8.40 -14.91 49.15
N ASP A 475 9.72 -14.78 49.00
CA ASP A 475 10.52 -13.71 49.62
C ASP A 475 10.54 -12.41 48.80
N ARG A 476 9.96 -12.42 47.59
CA ARG A 476 9.93 -11.32 46.61
C ARG A 476 11.31 -10.76 46.27
N ILE A 477 12.33 -11.62 46.28
CA ILE A 477 13.70 -11.25 45.94
C ILE A 477 14.03 -11.64 44.51
N MET A 478 14.80 -10.78 43.84
CA MET A 478 15.36 -11.04 42.52
C MET A 478 16.86 -10.74 42.56
N TYR A 479 17.69 -11.70 42.16
CA TYR A 479 19.13 -11.50 42.07
C TYR A 479 19.71 -12.10 40.80
N THR A 480 20.84 -11.53 40.38
CA THR A 480 21.55 -11.96 39.17
C THR A 480 22.16 -13.34 39.42
N SER A 481 21.68 -14.35 38.70
CA SER A 481 22.24 -15.70 38.77
C SER A 481 23.59 -15.76 38.05
N LEU A 482 24.45 -16.72 38.42
CA LEU A 482 25.74 -16.93 37.75
C LEU A 482 25.58 -17.21 36.24
N PRO A 483 24.64 -18.06 35.78
CA PRO A 483 24.40 -18.25 34.35
C PRO A 483 23.97 -16.98 33.62
N PHE A 484 23.14 -16.15 34.27
CA PHE A 484 22.73 -14.86 33.70
C PHE A 484 23.92 -13.91 33.55
N LEU A 485 24.79 -13.84 34.56
CA LEU A 485 25.98 -13.00 34.50
C LEU A 485 26.95 -13.45 33.39
N ALA A 486 27.25 -14.75 33.33
CA ALA A 486 28.13 -15.30 32.29
C ALA A 486 27.58 -15.06 30.87
N MET A 487 26.28 -15.30 30.67
CA MET A 487 25.62 -15.06 29.38
C MET A 487 25.58 -13.57 29.02
N LYS A 488 25.38 -12.69 30.00
CA LYS A 488 25.40 -11.24 29.80
C LYS A 488 26.77 -10.77 29.30
N GLU A 489 27.85 -11.19 29.95
CA GLU A 489 29.22 -10.79 29.55
C GLU A 489 29.56 -11.31 28.15
N LYS A 490 29.29 -12.59 27.87
CA LYS A 490 29.48 -13.18 26.53
C LYS A 490 28.75 -12.36 25.46
N LYS A 491 27.46 -12.08 25.67
CA LYS A 491 26.64 -11.34 24.71
C LYS A 491 27.04 -9.88 24.55
N ILE A 492 27.55 -9.23 25.60
CA ILE A 492 28.09 -7.88 25.48
C ILE A 492 29.28 -7.89 24.53
N LEU A 493 30.20 -8.85 24.66
CA LEU A 493 31.34 -9.00 23.75
C LEU A 493 30.89 -9.30 22.32
N GLU A 494 29.94 -10.23 22.14
CA GLU A 494 29.36 -10.54 20.83
C GLU A 494 28.70 -9.32 20.17
N MET A 495 28.02 -8.49 20.97
CA MET A 495 27.43 -7.23 20.51
C MET A 495 28.53 -6.23 20.11
N LYS A 496 29.62 -6.11 20.89
CA LYS A 496 30.76 -5.24 20.51
C LYS A 496 31.39 -5.70 19.19
N ALA A 497 31.62 -7.00 19.03
CA ALA A 497 32.17 -7.58 17.81
C ALA A 497 31.29 -7.29 16.59
N GLU A 498 29.96 -7.38 16.74
CA GLU A 498 29.02 -7.02 15.68
C GLU A 498 29.05 -5.50 15.39
N GLU A 499 29.04 -4.65 16.41
CA GLU A 499 29.10 -3.20 16.23
C GLU A 499 30.42 -2.76 15.55
N MET A 500 31.57 -3.38 15.85
CA MET A 500 32.82 -3.14 15.12
C MET A 500 32.68 -3.48 13.62
N ARG A 501 32.03 -4.60 13.29
CA ARG A 501 31.73 -4.97 11.89
C ARG A 501 30.75 -4.02 11.23
N VAL A 502 29.79 -3.47 11.97
CA VAL A 502 28.88 -2.42 11.48
C VAL A 502 29.67 -1.16 11.12
N LEU A 503 30.60 -0.73 11.98
CA LEU A 503 31.49 0.40 11.68
C LEU A 503 32.35 0.11 10.43
N TYR A 504 32.88 -1.11 10.30
CA TYR A 504 33.66 -1.53 9.13
C TYR A 504 32.84 -1.45 7.84
N VAL A 505 31.59 -1.92 7.88
CA VAL A 505 30.68 -1.79 6.73
C VAL A 505 30.46 -0.32 6.38
N ALA A 506 30.22 0.55 7.37
CA ALA A 506 29.97 1.98 7.15
C ALA A 506 31.15 2.68 6.47
N MET A 507 32.38 2.49 6.98
CA MET A 507 33.59 3.10 6.40
C MET A 507 33.88 2.58 4.99
N THR A 508 33.65 1.29 4.73
CA THR A 508 33.88 0.66 3.42
C THR A 508 32.79 0.91 2.38
N ARG A 509 31.75 1.71 2.70
CA ARG A 509 30.75 2.13 1.70
C ARG A 509 31.21 3.30 0.85
N ALA A 510 32.17 4.08 1.34
CA ALA A 510 32.68 5.26 0.66
C ALA A 510 33.56 4.86 -0.52
N LYS A 511 33.37 5.50 -1.68
CA LYS A 511 34.29 5.41 -2.80
C LYS A 511 35.38 6.46 -2.70
N GLU A 512 35.01 7.72 -2.49
CA GLU A 512 35.96 8.84 -2.56
C GLU A 512 36.07 9.58 -1.23
N ARG A 513 34.93 10.03 -0.67
CA ARG A 513 34.92 10.84 0.56
C ARG A 513 34.21 10.11 1.69
N LEU A 514 34.87 10.07 2.83
CA LEU A 514 34.33 9.56 4.09
C LEU A 514 34.36 10.68 5.14
N ILE A 515 33.18 11.03 5.65
CA ILE A 515 33.00 12.08 6.66
C ILE A 515 32.34 11.45 7.88
N LEU A 516 33.06 11.46 9.00
CA LEU A 516 32.66 10.87 10.27
C LEU A 516 32.20 11.99 11.20
N VAL A 517 30.96 11.92 11.68
CA VAL A 517 30.34 12.95 12.53
C VAL A 517 29.88 12.34 13.86
N GLY A 518 30.24 12.98 14.96
CA GLY A 518 29.71 12.60 16.27
C GLY A 518 29.71 13.75 17.28
N SER A 519 28.66 13.80 18.11
CA SER A 519 28.56 14.78 19.18
C SER A 519 29.03 14.26 20.54
N VAL A 520 29.80 15.06 21.26
CA VAL A 520 30.25 14.82 22.65
C VAL A 520 29.76 15.95 23.56
N LYS A 521 29.69 15.71 24.88
CA LYS A 521 29.27 16.75 25.83
C LYS A 521 30.36 17.76 26.13
N ASN A 522 31.57 17.29 26.40
CA ASN A 522 32.71 18.11 26.78
C ASN A 522 33.91 17.64 25.98
N TRP A 523 34.43 18.49 25.09
CA TRP A 523 35.52 18.15 24.21
C TRP A 523 36.83 17.93 24.97
N ASP A 524 37.21 18.82 25.87
CA ASP A 524 38.50 18.73 26.60
C ASP A 524 38.63 17.43 27.40
N LYS A 525 37.56 17.02 28.08
CA LYS A 525 37.56 15.76 28.84
C LYS A 525 37.68 14.54 27.92
N THR A 526 36.98 14.55 26.79
CA THR A 526 37.04 13.47 25.81
C THR A 526 38.40 13.39 25.14
N ARG A 527 38.96 14.54 24.74
CA ARG A 527 40.31 14.68 24.18
C ARG A 527 41.37 14.12 25.13
N ALA A 528 41.36 14.55 26.39
CA ALA A 528 42.31 14.07 27.41
C ALA A 528 42.25 12.54 27.57
N THR A 529 41.04 11.96 27.58
CA THR A 529 40.85 10.50 27.67
C THR A 529 41.41 9.77 26.44
N TRP A 530 41.29 10.35 25.25
CA TRP A 530 41.85 9.76 24.04
C TRP A 530 43.38 9.87 24.02
N CYS A 531 43.96 10.97 24.50
CA CYS A 531 45.41 11.15 24.61
C CYS A 531 46.07 10.12 25.54
N GLU A 532 45.37 9.56 26.54
CA GLU A 532 45.91 8.46 27.37
C GLU A 532 46.40 7.26 26.52
N SER A 533 45.78 7.05 25.35
CA SER A 533 46.18 5.98 24.43
C SER A 533 47.55 6.20 23.76
N GLN A 534 48.07 7.43 23.75
CA GLN A 534 49.38 7.77 23.17
C GLN A 534 50.55 7.14 23.94
N GLN A 535 50.33 6.71 25.18
CA GLN A 535 51.32 6.03 26.01
C GLN A 535 51.50 4.54 25.65
N ILE A 536 50.63 3.99 24.80
CA ILE A 536 50.68 2.59 24.35
C ILE A 536 51.77 2.44 23.29
N ALA A 537 52.46 1.28 23.28
CA ALA A 537 53.45 0.96 22.26
C ALA A 537 52.89 1.04 20.82
N ARG A 538 53.70 1.47 19.86
CA ARG A 538 53.27 1.75 18.47
C ARG A 538 52.70 0.53 17.76
N ASP A 539 53.34 -0.62 17.94
CA ASP A 539 52.95 -1.87 17.27
C ASP A 539 51.84 -2.62 18.03
N ALA A 540 51.38 -2.08 19.16
CA ALA A 540 50.36 -2.71 19.97
C ALA A 540 48.95 -2.22 19.61
N MET A 541 48.03 -3.17 19.49
CA MET A 541 46.59 -2.89 19.44
C MET A 541 46.12 -2.16 20.70
N LEU A 542 44.95 -1.52 20.64
CA LEU A 542 44.34 -0.98 21.83
C LEU A 542 44.02 -2.13 22.81
N PRO A 543 44.34 -1.98 24.12
CA PRO A 543 44.07 -3.00 25.13
C PRO A 543 42.61 -3.49 25.14
N ASP A 544 42.43 -4.79 25.37
CA ASP A 544 41.12 -5.46 25.39
C ASP A 544 40.11 -4.77 26.31
N TYR A 545 40.57 -4.28 27.48
CA TYR A 545 39.70 -3.62 28.44
C TYR A 545 39.13 -2.29 27.93
N LEU A 546 39.89 -1.53 27.13
CA LEU A 546 39.41 -0.28 26.52
C LEU A 546 38.37 -0.59 25.44
N ARG A 547 38.69 -1.57 24.58
CA ARG A 547 37.82 -2.01 23.49
C ARG A 547 36.48 -2.57 23.98
N ALA A 548 36.51 -3.36 25.06
CA ALA A 548 35.31 -3.95 25.66
C ALA A 548 34.43 -2.91 26.40
N ARG A 549 35.04 -1.89 27.02
CA ARG A 549 34.32 -0.83 27.78
C ARG A 549 33.71 0.27 26.92
N ALA A 550 34.09 0.35 25.64
CA ALA A 550 33.57 1.34 24.71
C ALA A 550 32.04 1.39 24.72
N LYS A 551 31.45 2.57 24.84
CA LYS A 551 30.00 2.77 24.87
C LYS A 551 29.45 3.25 23.53
N SER A 552 30.28 3.90 22.73
CA SER A 552 29.96 4.46 21.40
C SER A 552 31.03 4.12 20.38
N TYR A 553 30.81 4.47 19.11
CA TYR A 553 31.84 4.31 18.07
C TYR A 553 33.02 5.26 18.27
N LEU A 554 32.77 6.46 18.81
CA LEU A 554 33.84 7.42 19.13
C LEU A 554 34.82 6.87 20.17
N ASP A 555 34.38 6.00 21.07
CA ASP A 555 35.27 5.35 22.06
C ASP A 555 36.25 4.35 21.43
N TRP A 556 36.06 4.00 20.15
CA TRP A 556 37.03 3.24 19.35
C TRP A 556 37.84 4.13 18.41
N ILE A 557 37.14 5.00 17.67
CA ILE A 557 37.74 5.87 16.64
C ILE A 557 38.68 6.90 17.28
N GLY A 558 38.25 7.53 18.37
CA GLY A 558 38.97 8.60 19.03
C GLY A 558 40.34 8.17 19.55
N PRO A 559 40.44 7.14 20.43
CA PRO A 559 41.73 6.63 20.88
C PRO A 559 42.62 6.10 19.74
N ALA A 560 42.04 5.55 18.67
CA ALA A 560 42.82 5.11 17.52
C ALA A 560 43.46 6.29 16.76
N ILE A 561 42.71 7.38 16.57
CA ILE A 561 43.19 8.59 15.87
C ILE A 561 44.11 9.44 16.76
N ALA A 562 43.96 9.41 18.08
CA ALA A 562 44.86 10.11 18.99
C ALA A 562 46.33 9.68 18.85
N ARG A 563 46.59 8.47 18.34
CA ARG A 563 47.93 7.95 18.05
C ARG A 563 48.47 8.31 16.65
N HIS A 564 47.70 9.04 15.86
CA HIS A 564 48.06 9.49 14.50
C HIS A 564 48.65 10.90 14.51
N ALA A 565 49.54 11.23 13.56
CA ALA A 565 50.19 12.54 13.47
C ALA A 565 49.20 13.71 13.32
N CYS A 566 48.01 13.47 12.74
CA CYS A 566 46.97 14.51 12.61
C CYS A 566 46.42 15.02 13.95
N PHE A 567 46.66 14.32 15.06
CA PHE A 567 46.15 14.67 16.38
C PHE A 567 47.18 15.44 17.24
N GLU A 568 48.36 15.76 16.70
CA GLU A 568 49.40 16.53 17.40
C GLU A 568 48.88 17.87 17.92
N ASN A 569 48.09 18.60 17.12
CA ASN A 569 47.51 19.89 17.50
C ASN A 569 46.52 19.83 18.67
N TYR A 570 46.06 18.63 19.03
CA TYR A 570 45.09 18.38 20.09
C TYR A 570 45.73 17.66 21.30
N SER A 571 47.04 17.42 21.28
CA SER A 571 47.75 16.68 22.32
C SER A 571 48.39 17.63 23.32
N ASP A 572 48.27 17.32 24.62
CA ASP A 572 48.84 18.15 25.68
C ASP A 572 50.36 17.90 25.86
N GLU A 573 50.85 16.72 25.48
CA GLU A 573 52.25 16.28 25.56
C GLU A 573 52.78 15.83 24.20
N PRO A 574 54.09 15.99 23.92
CA PRO A 574 54.70 15.45 22.71
C PRO A 574 54.72 13.92 22.78
N PHE A 575 54.07 13.28 21.80
CA PHE A 575 54.08 11.83 21.63
C PHE A 575 54.74 11.46 20.30
N THR A 576 55.06 10.18 20.09
CA THR A 576 55.46 9.74 18.75
C THR A 576 54.33 9.03 18.04
N ALA A 577 53.91 9.61 16.92
CA ALA A 577 52.84 9.07 16.09
C ALA A 577 53.19 7.71 15.46
N ILE A 578 52.14 6.94 15.17
CA ILE A 578 52.22 5.74 14.35
C ILE A 578 52.43 6.17 12.89
N GLU A 579 53.48 5.68 12.25
CA GLU A 579 53.71 5.89 10.82
C GLU A 579 52.75 5.03 10.01
N HIS A 580 51.80 5.65 9.33
CA HIS A 580 50.81 4.97 8.49
C HIS A 580 50.42 5.86 7.29
N PRO A 581 50.18 5.31 6.08
CA PRO A 581 49.81 6.09 4.89
C PRO A 581 48.44 6.77 4.93
N SER A 582 47.71 6.68 6.04
CA SER A 582 46.37 7.25 6.18
C SER A 582 46.40 8.78 6.28
N LYS A 583 45.45 9.44 5.65
CA LYS A 583 45.29 10.90 5.72
C LYS A 583 43.98 11.25 6.41
N TRP A 584 44.07 12.10 7.43
CA TRP A 584 42.96 12.46 8.30
C TRP A 584 42.90 13.97 8.50
N GLN A 585 41.69 14.51 8.51
CA GLN A 585 41.40 15.88 8.89
C GLN A 585 40.46 15.85 10.10
N VAL A 586 40.94 16.31 11.25
CA VAL A 586 40.15 16.34 12.49
C VAL A 586 39.72 17.77 12.78
N SER A 587 38.43 17.98 13.08
CA SER A 587 37.89 19.27 13.49
C SER A 587 36.95 19.13 14.69
N ALA A 588 37.20 19.92 15.72
CA ALA A 588 36.27 20.11 16.84
C ALA A 588 35.53 21.43 16.67
N ILE A 589 34.19 21.40 16.64
CA ILE A 589 33.35 22.57 16.35
C ILE A 589 32.34 22.78 17.49
N SER A 590 32.29 24.00 18.01
CA SER A 590 31.29 24.42 19.01
C SER A 590 29.91 24.62 18.39
N ASN A 591 28.88 24.21 19.12
CA ASN A 591 27.48 24.34 18.73
C ASN A 591 27.01 25.79 18.54
N THR A 592 27.69 26.78 19.13
CA THR A 592 27.36 28.21 19.00
C THR A 592 27.41 28.71 17.56
N THR A 593 28.25 28.08 16.72
CA THR A 593 28.38 28.37 15.29
C THR A 593 27.06 28.18 14.51
N PHE A 594 26.15 27.33 15.00
CA PHE A 594 24.92 26.93 14.30
C PHE A 594 23.64 27.58 14.85
N MET A 595 23.75 28.39 15.91
CA MET A 595 22.63 29.16 16.49
C MET A 595 22.36 30.44 15.70
N HIS A 596 23.39 31.03 15.10
CA HIS A 596 23.31 32.35 14.47
C HIS A 596 22.73 32.37 13.05
N SER A 597 22.59 31.21 12.40
CA SER A 597 22.15 31.11 10.99
C SER A 597 20.65 30.99 10.78
N LEU A 598 19.83 30.95 11.83
CA LEU A 598 18.37 30.75 11.73
C LEU A 598 17.54 32.02 11.91
N LYS A 599 18.14 33.11 12.37
CA LYS A 599 17.39 34.32 12.72
C LYS A 599 17.24 35.35 11.58
N THR A 600 17.68 35.07 10.36
CA THR A 600 17.76 36.11 9.31
C THR A 600 16.74 36.02 8.18
N ASP A 601 15.99 34.92 8.02
CA ASP A 601 15.14 34.74 6.83
C ASP A 601 13.63 34.54 7.10
N GLU A 602 13.15 34.49 8.35
CA GLU A 602 11.73 34.13 8.62
C GLU A 602 10.72 35.31 8.67
N GLU A 603 11.10 36.57 8.44
CA GLU A 603 10.17 37.71 8.64
C GLU A 603 9.55 38.34 7.37
N ASN A 604 9.73 37.81 6.15
CA ASN A 604 9.16 38.46 4.94
C ASN A 604 8.51 37.52 3.90
N GLU A 605 7.66 36.60 4.32
CA GLU A 605 6.63 36.05 3.42
C GLU A 605 5.23 36.47 3.88
N SER A 606 4.93 37.76 3.71
CA SER A 606 3.55 38.16 3.44
C SER A 606 3.13 37.49 2.15
N ILE A 607 2.13 36.60 2.21
CA ILE A 607 1.44 36.08 1.03
C ILE A 607 0.76 37.29 0.37
N ASP A 608 1.48 37.95 -0.54
CA ASP A 608 0.87 38.79 -1.54
C ASP A 608 -0.07 37.87 -2.32
N VAL A 609 -1.38 38.13 -2.19
CA VAL A 609 -2.35 37.64 -3.15
C VAL A 609 -1.89 38.22 -4.47
N LEU A 610 -1.20 37.39 -5.25
CA LEU A 610 -0.71 37.73 -6.58
C LEU A 610 -1.88 38.28 -7.40
N ASP A 611 -1.97 39.60 -7.51
CA ASP A 611 -2.58 40.29 -8.64
C ASP A 611 -1.71 39.97 -9.87
N GLN A 612 -1.73 38.71 -10.30
CA GLN A 612 -1.19 38.31 -11.58
C GLN A 612 -2.17 38.75 -12.66
N GLU A 613 -1.67 39.44 -13.69
CA GLU A 613 -2.44 39.72 -14.90
C GLU A 613 -3.00 38.41 -15.45
N VAL A 614 -4.34 38.32 -15.49
CA VAL A 614 -5.03 37.14 -15.97
C VAL A 614 -4.83 37.03 -17.48
N ASP A 615 -4.24 35.92 -17.94
CA ASP A 615 -4.20 35.59 -19.36
C ASP A 615 -5.64 35.32 -19.86
N GLU A 616 -6.25 36.31 -20.52
CA GLU A 616 -7.63 36.25 -21.02
C GLU A 616 -7.84 35.08 -21.99
N HIS A 617 -6.82 34.71 -22.77
CA HIS A 617 -6.91 33.62 -23.72
C HIS A 617 -6.92 32.26 -23.01
N LEU A 618 -6.08 32.09 -21.98
CA LEU A 618 -6.12 30.88 -21.14
C LEU A 618 -7.44 30.80 -20.38
N LEU A 619 -7.95 31.92 -19.86
CA LEU A 619 -9.23 31.99 -19.15
C LEU A 619 -10.39 31.57 -20.06
N GLU A 620 -10.44 32.07 -21.30
CA GLU A 620 -11.47 31.69 -22.28
C GLU A 620 -11.41 30.18 -22.60
N GLN A 621 -10.20 29.62 -22.79
CA GLN A 621 -10.04 28.18 -22.99
C GLN A 621 -10.49 27.36 -21.78
N LEU A 622 -10.17 27.80 -20.55
CA LEU A 622 -10.59 27.12 -19.33
C LEU A 622 -12.11 27.18 -19.16
N HIS A 623 -12.74 28.33 -19.39
CA HIS A 623 -14.20 28.46 -19.38
C HIS A 623 -14.84 27.55 -20.41
N GLN A 624 -14.31 27.51 -21.63
CA GLN A 624 -14.81 26.59 -22.66
C GLN A 624 -14.69 25.13 -22.19
N ARG A 625 -13.54 24.72 -21.65
CA ARG A 625 -13.31 23.33 -21.20
C ARG A 625 -14.19 22.93 -20.02
N PHE A 626 -14.34 23.78 -19.00
CA PHE A 626 -15.14 23.45 -17.81
C PHE A 626 -16.65 23.51 -18.07
N ASN A 627 -17.11 24.34 -19.01
CA ASN A 627 -18.53 24.48 -19.33
C ASN A 627 -19.00 23.58 -20.50
N THR A 628 -18.09 23.00 -21.29
CA THR A 628 -18.48 22.10 -22.38
C THR A 628 -19.13 20.84 -21.82
N THR A 629 -20.41 20.67 -22.10
CA THR A 629 -21.16 19.45 -21.77
C THR A 629 -20.93 18.40 -22.85
N TYR A 630 -20.81 17.13 -22.46
CA TYR A 630 -20.69 16.04 -23.42
C TYR A 630 -21.98 15.95 -24.26
N PRO A 631 -21.92 16.11 -25.61
CA PRO A 631 -23.11 16.21 -26.45
C PRO A 631 -24.04 14.99 -26.39
N PHE A 632 -23.51 13.80 -26.14
CA PHE A 632 -24.25 12.53 -26.14
C PHE A 632 -24.45 11.97 -24.72
N LYS A 633 -24.70 12.84 -23.73
CA LYS A 633 -24.82 12.43 -22.31
C LYS A 633 -25.93 11.39 -22.08
N GLU A 634 -27.03 11.50 -22.82
CA GLU A 634 -28.16 10.57 -22.74
C GLU A 634 -27.81 9.16 -23.28
N SER A 635 -26.91 9.06 -24.26
CA SER A 635 -26.44 7.79 -24.81
C SER A 635 -25.59 6.96 -23.84
N ILE A 636 -24.97 7.59 -22.82
CA ILE A 636 -24.08 6.89 -21.87
C ILE A 636 -24.85 5.89 -20.99
N THR A 637 -26.10 6.21 -20.65
CA THR A 637 -26.95 5.36 -19.79
C THR A 637 -27.88 4.46 -20.60
N LYS A 638 -28.04 4.74 -21.90
CA LYS A 638 -28.85 3.94 -22.81
C LYS A 638 -28.19 2.58 -23.02
N LYS A 639 -28.95 1.50 -22.78
CA LYS A 639 -28.46 0.14 -23.08
C LYS A 639 -28.27 0.00 -24.60
N SER A 640 -27.11 -0.47 -25.04
CA SER A 640 -26.86 -0.75 -26.47
C SER A 640 -27.76 -1.86 -27.04
N LYS A 641 -28.23 -2.77 -26.18
CA LYS A 641 -29.08 -3.90 -26.53
C LYS A 641 -30.27 -4.00 -25.57
N THR A 642 -31.47 -4.13 -26.12
CA THR A 642 -32.72 -4.28 -25.37
C THR A 642 -33.60 -5.38 -25.97
N SER A 643 -34.37 -6.05 -25.13
CA SER A 643 -35.42 -6.97 -25.57
C SER A 643 -36.77 -6.26 -25.70
N VAL A 644 -37.64 -6.74 -26.59
CA VAL A 644 -39.02 -6.22 -26.70
C VAL A 644 -39.78 -6.30 -25.37
N SER A 645 -39.55 -7.35 -24.58
CA SER A 645 -40.13 -7.52 -23.24
C SER A 645 -39.64 -6.47 -22.24
N GLU A 646 -38.38 -6.05 -22.30
CA GLU A 646 -37.85 -4.96 -21.46
C GLU A 646 -38.43 -3.61 -21.85
N ILE A 647 -38.54 -3.31 -23.15
CA ILE A 647 -39.13 -2.07 -23.66
C ILE A 647 -40.57 -1.96 -23.16
N LYS A 648 -41.36 -3.03 -23.33
CA LYS A 648 -42.73 -3.13 -22.80
C LYS A 648 -42.79 -2.91 -21.29
N ARG A 649 -41.85 -3.46 -20.52
CA ARG A 649 -41.81 -3.32 -19.06
C ARG A 649 -41.54 -1.88 -18.64
N VAL A 650 -40.59 -1.20 -19.29
CA VAL A 650 -40.24 0.19 -18.99
C VAL A 650 -41.42 1.12 -19.30
N GLU A 651 -42.08 0.93 -20.43
CA GLU A 651 -43.22 1.76 -20.84
C GLU A 651 -44.45 1.55 -19.94
N ASN A 652 -44.69 0.31 -19.47
CA ASN A 652 -45.74 0.05 -18.49
C ASN A 652 -45.45 0.73 -17.15
N LEU A 653 -44.20 0.71 -16.67
CA LEU A 653 -43.81 1.39 -15.42
C LEU A 653 -43.96 2.91 -15.52
N GLN A 654 -43.60 3.51 -16.66
CA GLN A 654 -43.79 4.94 -16.90
C GLN A 654 -45.27 5.35 -16.89
N ARG A 655 -46.16 4.49 -17.42
CA ARG A 655 -47.61 4.73 -17.38
C ARG A 655 -48.22 4.55 -16.00
N GLU A 656 -47.71 3.62 -15.18
CA GLU A 656 -48.15 3.44 -13.79
C GLU A 656 -47.81 4.66 -12.91
N GLU A 657 -46.76 5.42 -13.23
CA GLU A 657 -46.42 6.67 -12.53
C GLU A 657 -47.36 7.84 -12.91
N GLU A 658 -48.14 7.74 -14.01
CA GLU A 658 -49.03 8.82 -14.48
C GLU A 658 -50.51 8.70 -14.03
N SER A 659 -50.92 7.57 -13.42
CA SER A 659 -52.33 7.35 -13.03
C SER A 659 -52.56 7.36 -11.51
N ASP A 660 -52.82 8.54 -10.94
CA ASP A 660 -53.50 8.68 -9.66
C ASP A 660 -54.99 8.36 -9.83
N THR A 661 -55.42 7.12 -9.60
CA THR A 661 -56.66 6.77 -8.85
C THR A 661 -56.98 5.26 -8.86
N TYR A 662 -57.11 4.72 -7.64
CA TYR A 662 -57.87 3.52 -7.22
C TYR A 662 -57.84 2.25 -8.08
N PHE A 663 -56.95 1.30 -7.75
CA PHE A 663 -57.30 -0.13 -7.67
C PHE A 663 -56.54 -0.85 -6.56
N LEU A 664 -57.26 -1.76 -5.90
CA LEU A 664 -56.92 -2.49 -4.68
C LEU A 664 -55.55 -3.19 -4.73
N GLN A 665 -54.85 -3.12 -3.57
CA GLN A 665 -53.71 -3.95 -3.20
C GLN A 665 -53.94 -5.42 -3.56
N THR A 666 -53.47 -5.86 -4.72
CA THR A 666 -53.07 -7.25 -4.88
C THR A 666 -51.71 -7.35 -4.23
N LYS A 667 -51.66 -8.17 -3.16
CA LYS A 667 -50.43 -8.51 -2.43
C LYS A 667 -49.30 -8.71 -3.45
N SER A 668 -48.29 -7.85 -3.37
CA SER A 668 -46.97 -8.08 -3.94
C SER A 668 -46.48 -9.43 -3.42
N THR A 669 -46.71 -10.48 -4.20
CA THR A 669 -46.06 -11.76 -4.01
C THR A 669 -44.59 -11.52 -4.29
N SER A 670 -43.80 -11.52 -3.21
CA SER A 670 -42.34 -11.48 -3.22
C SER A 670 -41.76 -12.09 -4.50
N THR A 671 -41.14 -11.23 -5.32
CA THR A 671 -40.43 -11.54 -6.57
C THR A 671 -39.19 -12.44 -6.36
N TYR A 672 -38.82 -12.73 -5.12
CA TYR A 672 -37.72 -13.65 -4.79
C TYR A 672 -38.17 -15.11 -4.94
N LYS A 673 -37.63 -15.79 -5.96
CA LYS A 673 -37.81 -17.23 -6.14
C LYS A 673 -37.24 -17.97 -4.92
N ARG A 674 -38.08 -18.74 -4.23
CA ARG A 674 -37.61 -19.71 -3.23
C ARG A 674 -36.83 -20.83 -3.92
N PRO A 675 -35.85 -21.45 -3.25
CA PRO A 675 -35.21 -22.65 -3.79
C PRO A 675 -36.24 -23.72 -4.14
N LEU A 676 -36.05 -24.41 -5.27
CA LEU A 676 -36.99 -25.39 -5.84
C LEU A 676 -37.43 -26.48 -4.84
N PHE A 677 -36.55 -26.88 -3.91
CA PHE A 677 -36.86 -27.89 -2.90
C PHE A 677 -37.78 -27.41 -1.76
N LEU A 678 -38.05 -26.10 -1.67
CA LEU A 678 -38.99 -25.48 -0.71
C LEU A 678 -40.28 -24.98 -1.39
N GLN A 679 -40.38 -25.12 -2.71
CA GLN A 679 -41.56 -24.72 -3.47
C GLN A 679 -42.54 -25.90 -3.60
N GLU A 680 -43.83 -25.60 -3.58
CA GLU A 680 -44.83 -26.55 -4.07
C GLU A 680 -44.56 -26.82 -5.55
N LYS A 681 -44.74 -28.06 -6.01
CA LYS A 681 -44.47 -28.48 -7.40
C LYS A 681 -45.42 -27.87 -8.45
N ALA A 682 -46.19 -26.84 -8.10
CA ALA A 682 -47.13 -26.19 -8.99
C ALA A 682 -46.38 -25.21 -9.93
N LEU A 683 -46.67 -25.31 -11.22
CA LEU A 683 -46.10 -24.42 -12.23
C LEU A 683 -46.58 -22.98 -12.03
N THR A 684 -45.65 -22.04 -12.19
CA THR A 684 -45.94 -20.60 -12.14
C THR A 684 -46.70 -20.14 -13.39
N ALA A 685 -47.41 -19.01 -13.32
CA ALA A 685 -48.15 -18.48 -14.47
C ALA A 685 -47.29 -18.25 -15.72
N THR A 686 -46.01 -17.88 -15.55
CA THR A 686 -45.05 -17.70 -16.65
C THR A 686 -44.60 -19.04 -17.25
N GLU A 687 -44.41 -20.07 -16.42
CA GLU A 687 -44.12 -21.43 -16.89
C GLU A 687 -45.32 -22.00 -17.66
N ILE A 688 -46.54 -21.82 -17.15
CA ILE A 688 -47.78 -22.20 -17.87
C ILE A 688 -47.85 -21.51 -19.23
N GLY A 689 -47.55 -20.21 -19.29
CA GLY A 689 -47.49 -19.47 -20.56
C GLY A 689 -46.47 -20.06 -21.54
N THR A 690 -45.27 -20.39 -21.05
CA THR A 690 -44.21 -21.00 -21.86
C THR A 690 -44.63 -22.36 -22.41
N VAL A 691 -45.25 -23.20 -21.57
CA VAL A 691 -45.77 -24.51 -21.97
C VAL A 691 -46.80 -24.36 -23.09
N VAL A 692 -47.77 -23.44 -22.94
CA VAL A 692 -48.79 -23.19 -23.97
C VAL A 692 -48.15 -22.69 -25.27
N HIS A 693 -47.17 -21.78 -25.21
CA HIS A 693 -46.44 -21.34 -26.41
C HIS A 693 -45.76 -22.52 -27.12
N THR A 694 -45.04 -23.39 -26.39
CA THR A 694 -44.40 -24.58 -26.97
C THR A 694 -45.43 -25.51 -27.64
N VAL A 695 -46.60 -25.69 -27.02
CA VAL A 695 -47.70 -26.48 -27.61
C VAL A 695 -48.20 -25.86 -28.91
N MET A 696 -48.41 -24.54 -28.96
CA MET A 696 -48.90 -23.85 -30.16
C MET A 696 -47.83 -23.78 -31.27
N GLN A 697 -46.56 -23.59 -30.90
CA GLN A 697 -45.42 -23.57 -31.83
C GLN A 697 -45.30 -24.88 -32.62
N HIS A 698 -45.45 -26.02 -31.96
CA HIS A 698 -45.28 -27.32 -32.59
C HIS A 698 -46.57 -27.90 -33.20
N ALA A 699 -47.69 -27.16 -33.14
CA ALA A 699 -48.98 -27.67 -33.57
C ALA A 699 -48.97 -28.04 -35.07
N PRO A 700 -49.61 -29.15 -35.47
CA PRO A 700 -49.68 -29.57 -36.85
C PRO A 700 -50.51 -28.57 -37.67
N LYS A 701 -50.09 -28.33 -38.93
CA LYS A 701 -50.80 -27.43 -39.85
C LYS A 701 -52.22 -27.90 -40.13
N GLU A 702 -52.42 -29.21 -40.23
CA GLU A 702 -53.72 -29.84 -40.52
C GLU A 702 -54.75 -29.66 -39.39
N GLY A 703 -54.32 -29.17 -38.21
CA GLY A 703 -55.17 -29.02 -37.04
C GLY A 703 -55.50 -30.36 -36.37
N PHE A 704 -56.59 -30.38 -35.61
CA PHE A 704 -57.05 -31.54 -34.86
C PHE A 704 -58.55 -31.76 -35.09
N THR A 705 -59.00 -33.02 -35.12
CA THR A 705 -60.43 -33.35 -35.36
C THR A 705 -61.20 -33.60 -34.08
N ASN A 706 -60.52 -34.09 -33.04
CA ASN A 706 -61.11 -34.41 -31.75
C ASN A 706 -60.07 -34.22 -30.62
N GLU A 707 -60.52 -34.25 -29.36
CA GLU A 707 -59.64 -34.08 -28.20
C GLU A 707 -58.60 -35.20 -28.04
N ALA A 708 -58.90 -36.43 -28.49
CA ALA A 708 -57.96 -37.54 -28.40
C ALA A 708 -56.74 -37.31 -29.32
N ASP A 709 -56.92 -36.67 -30.48
CA ASP A 709 -55.81 -36.28 -31.36
C ASP A 709 -54.88 -35.27 -30.65
N VAL A 710 -55.45 -34.31 -29.92
CA VAL A 710 -54.68 -33.33 -29.14
C VAL A 710 -53.91 -34.01 -28.00
N GLN A 711 -54.53 -34.95 -27.28
CA GLN A 711 -53.87 -35.70 -26.22
C GLN A 711 -52.68 -36.53 -26.75
N ASN A 712 -52.86 -37.21 -27.88
CA ASN A 712 -51.78 -37.94 -28.55
C ASN A 712 -50.63 -37.01 -28.96
N TYR A 713 -50.96 -35.81 -29.45
CA TYR A 713 -49.98 -34.78 -29.78
C TYR A 713 -49.20 -34.28 -28.55
N LEU A 714 -49.88 -33.97 -27.44
CA LEU A 714 -49.22 -33.57 -26.19
C LEU A 714 -48.29 -34.68 -25.68
N GLN A 715 -48.71 -35.94 -25.77
CA GLN A 715 -47.87 -37.08 -25.39
C GLN A 715 -46.63 -37.20 -26.31
N ALA A 716 -46.79 -36.98 -27.62
CA ALA A 716 -45.68 -36.96 -28.56
C ALA A 716 -44.65 -35.84 -28.27
N LEU A 717 -45.09 -34.69 -27.74
CA LEU A 717 -44.17 -33.64 -27.28
C LEU A 717 -43.35 -34.08 -26.05
N VAL A 718 -43.94 -34.87 -25.16
CA VAL A 718 -43.24 -35.46 -24.01
C VAL A 718 -42.24 -36.52 -24.45
N GLU A 719 -42.61 -37.37 -25.40
CA GLU A 719 -41.70 -38.38 -25.97
C GLU A 719 -40.49 -37.74 -26.64
N LYS A 720 -40.69 -36.61 -27.33
CA LYS A 720 -39.63 -35.77 -27.91
C LYS A 720 -38.84 -34.96 -26.88
N LYS A 721 -39.20 -35.04 -25.59
CA LYS A 721 -38.61 -34.28 -24.48
C LYS A 721 -38.70 -32.75 -24.66
N LEU A 722 -39.72 -32.28 -25.38
CA LEU A 722 -40.01 -30.85 -25.53
C LEU A 722 -40.83 -30.32 -24.34
N LEU A 723 -41.61 -31.20 -23.70
CA LEU A 723 -42.38 -30.93 -22.48
C LEU A 723 -42.25 -32.10 -21.51
N THR A 724 -42.58 -31.88 -20.25
CA THR A 724 -42.63 -32.91 -19.20
C THR A 724 -44.06 -33.38 -18.93
N ASN A 725 -44.20 -34.54 -18.29
CA ASN A 725 -45.50 -35.08 -17.87
C ASN A 725 -46.26 -34.17 -16.89
N GLU A 726 -45.57 -33.33 -16.12
CA GLU A 726 -46.23 -32.37 -15.21
C GLU A 726 -46.70 -31.12 -15.96
N GLU A 727 -45.97 -30.69 -17.00
CA GLU A 727 -46.31 -29.52 -17.81
C GLU A 727 -47.55 -29.73 -18.69
N ILE A 728 -47.66 -30.90 -19.33
CA ILE A 728 -48.83 -31.19 -20.18
C ILE A 728 -50.14 -31.26 -19.39
N LYS A 729 -50.11 -31.56 -18.08
CA LYS A 729 -51.32 -31.60 -17.24
C LYS A 729 -51.99 -30.24 -17.07
N VAL A 730 -51.25 -29.14 -17.28
CA VAL A 730 -51.79 -27.79 -17.16
C VAL A 730 -52.39 -27.28 -18.49
N VAL A 731 -52.19 -28.02 -19.58
CA VAL A 731 -52.76 -27.71 -20.89
C VAL A 731 -54.08 -28.45 -21.06
N GLU A 732 -55.18 -27.71 -21.14
CA GLU A 732 -56.51 -28.28 -21.41
C GLU A 732 -56.66 -28.59 -22.92
N PRO A 733 -56.86 -29.86 -23.33
CA PRO A 733 -56.97 -30.23 -24.75
C PRO A 733 -58.11 -29.52 -25.50
N GLU A 734 -59.22 -29.26 -24.81
CA GLU A 734 -60.37 -28.51 -25.32
C GLU A 734 -59.97 -27.11 -25.80
N LYS A 735 -59.12 -26.41 -25.04
CA LYS A 735 -58.65 -25.04 -25.38
C LYS A 735 -57.75 -25.02 -26.61
N VAL A 736 -56.93 -26.05 -26.80
CA VAL A 736 -56.08 -26.21 -27.99
C VAL A 736 -56.95 -26.51 -29.22
N LEU A 737 -57.92 -27.40 -29.09
CA LEU A 737 -58.88 -27.71 -30.16
C LEU A 737 -59.69 -26.46 -30.56
N GLN A 738 -60.12 -25.68 -29.57
CA GLN A 738 -60.92 -24.48 -29.76
C GLN A 738 -60.18 -23.40 -30.58
N PHE A 739 -58.85 -23.31 -30.50
CA PHE A 739 -58.07 -22.41 -31.36
C PHE A 739 -58.34 -22.71 -32.84
N PHE A 740 -58.32 -23.98 -33.25
CA PHE A 740 -58.56 -24.37 -34.65
C PHE A 740 -60.01 -24.17 -35.10
N ALA A 741 -60.96 -24.05 -34.17
CA ALA A 741 -62.34 -23.69 -34.47
C ALA A 741 -62.54 -22.18 -34.71
N THR A 742 -61.58 -21.33 -34.32
CA THR A 742 -61.65 -19.88 -34.53
C THR A 742 -61.38 -19.46 -35.98
N SER A 743 -61.69 -18.21 -36.33
CA SER A 743 -61.50 -17.72 -37.69
C SER A 743 -60.01 -17.69 -38.08
N ILE A 744 -59.14 -17.29 -37.15
CA ILE A 744 -57.69 -17.33 -37.34
C ILE A 744 -57.15 -18.76 -37.35
N GLY A 745 -57.74 -19.67 -36.58
CA GLY A 745 -57.40 -21.09 -36.62
C GLY A 745 -57.68 -21.72 -37.98
N GLN A 746 -58.83 -21.40 -38.60
CA GLN A 746 -59.15 -21.86 -39.95
C GLN A 746 -58.21 -21.27 -41.01
N ARG A 747 -57.84 -19.99 -40.89
CA ARG A 747 -56.81 -19.35 -41.73
C ARG A 747 -55.44 -19.99 -41.55
N PHE A 748 -55.08 -20.37 -40.31
CA PHE A 748 -53.84 -21.09 -40.01
C PHE A 748 -53.77 -22.43 -40.75
N VAL A 749 -54.86 -23.22 -40.76
CA VAL A 749 -54.89 -24.53 -41.46
C VAL A 749 -54.75 -24.37 -42.97
N HIS A 750 -55.45 -23.39 -43.55
CA HIS A 750 -55.49 -23.15 -45.00
C HIS A 750 -54.39 -22.20 -45.52
N ALA A 751 -53.48 -21.76 -44.64
CA ALA A 751 -52.42 -20.83 -44.98
C ALA A 751 -51.52 -21.35 -46.10
N ARG A 752 -51.06 -20.46 -46.98
CA ARG A 752 -50.04 -20.78 -47.99
C ARG A 752 -48.69 -21.02 -47.32
N GLN A 753 -48.32 -20.14 -46.39
CA GLN A 753 -47.05 -20.19 -45.65
C GLN A 753 -47.27 -19.92 -44.17
N ILE A 754 -46.51 -20.60 -43.33
CA ILE A 754 -46.53 -20.43 -41.86
C ILE A 754 -45.10 -20.41 -41.36
N HIS A 755 -44.71 -19.31 -40.73
CA HIS A 755 -43.44 -19.14 -40.04
C HIS A 755 -43.70 -18.99 -38.55
N ARG A 756 -42.99 -19.74 -37.71
CA ARG A 756 -43.19 -19.77 -36.24
C ARG A 756 -41.86 -19.58 -35.53
N GLU A 757 -41.89 -18.94 -34.36
CA GLU A 757 -40.71 -18.59 -33.56
C GLU A 757 -39.61 -17.94 -34.40
N ILE A 758 -39.93 -16.80 -35.01
CA ILE A 758 -39.00 -16.08 -35.89
C ILE A 758 -38.17 -15.12 -35.02
N PRO A 759 -36.89 -15.44 -34.71
CA PRO A 759 -36.03 -14.49 -34.03
C PRO A 759 -35.69 -13.34 -34.99
N PHE A 760 -35.72 -12.13 -34.48
CA PHE A 760 -35.27 -10.96 -35.23
C PHE A 760 -34.33 -10.10 -34.42
N THR A 761 -33.52 -9.33 -35.12
CA THR A 761 -32.69 -8.27 -34.57
C THR A 761 -32.83 -7.07 -35.49
N MET A 762 -33.23 -5.94 -34.93
CA MET A 762 -33.41 -4.69 -35.67
C MET A 762 -32.66 -3.56 -34.98
N SER A 763 -32.18 -2.60 -35.76
CA SER A 763 -31.61 -1.36 -35.24
C SER A 763 -32.69 -0.29 -35.23
N LEU A 764 -32.98 0.27 -34.07
CA LEU A 764 -33.83 1.45 -33.92
C LEU A 764 -32.94 2.66 -33.66
N THR A 765 -32.88 3.58 -34.62
CA THR A 765 -32.27 4.90 -34.44
C THR A 765 -33.27 5.84 -33.81
N ASP A 766 -32.84 6.55 -32.76
CA ASP A 766 -33.63 7.62 -32.16
C ASP A 766 -33.44 8.96 -32.90
N ASP A 767 -34.16 9.99 -32.44
CA ASP A 767 -34.13 11.35 -32.99
C ASP A 767 -32.75 12.02 -32.85
N VAL A 768 -31.86 11.47 -32.01
CA VAL A 768 -30.48 11.95 -31.77
C VAL A 768 -29.47 11.19 -32.65
N GLY A 769 -29.93 10.22 -33.44
CA GLY A 769 -29.11 9.42 -34.35
C GLY A 769 -28.39 8.23 -33.68
N ASP A 770 -28.71 7.91 -32.42
CA ASP A 770 -28.12 6.79 -31.68
C ASP A 770 -28.91 5.50 -31.91
N SER A 771 -28.22 4.48 -32.40
CA SER A 771 -28.80 3.19 -32.77
C SER A 771 -28.83 2.21 -31.58
N GLN A 772 -30.02 1.78 -31.18
CA GLN A 772 -30.21 0.70 -30.21
C GLN A 772 -30.58 -0.61 -30.92
N ILE A 773 -29.94 -1.70 -30.52
CA ILE A 773 -30.27 -3.03 -31.05
C ILE A 773 -31.45 -3.61 -30.25
N VAL A 774 -32.56 -3.84 -30.94
CA VAL A 774 -33.75 -4.50 -30.39
C VAL A 774 -33.84 -5.93 -30.90
N GLN A 775 -34.01 -6.87 -29.97
CA GLN A 775 -34.23 -8.28 -30.28
C GLN A 775 -35.56 -8.78 -29.73
N GLY A 776 -36.21 -9.66 -30.48
CA GLY A 776 -37.45 -10.32 -30.10
C GLY A 776 -37.65 -11.61 -30.87
N ILE A 777 -38.71 -12.33 -30.53
CA ILE A 777 -39.14 -13.53 -31.22
C ILE A 777 -40.62 -13.38 -31.55
N ILE A 778 -40.95 -13.48 -32.83
CA ILE A 778 -42.32 -13.42 -33.32
C ILE A 778 -42.91 -14.83 -33.25
N ASP A 779 -44.01 -14.99 -32.51
CA ASP A 779 -44.67 -16.28 -32.30
C ASP A 779 -45.06 -16.95 -33.63
N CYS A 780 -45.84 -16.25 -34.47
CA CYS A 780 -46.33 -16.78 -35.73
C CYS A 780 -46.61 -15.68 -36.77
N LEU A 781 -46.21 -15.93 -38.02
CA LEU A 781 -46.48 -15.10 -39.20
C LEU A 781 -47.06 -16.00 -40.31
N ILE A 782 -48.24 -15.64 -40.80
CA ILE A 782 -49.04 -16.49 -41.69
C ILE A 782 -49.36 -15.75 -42.99
N GLU A 783 -49.18 -16.39 -44.14
CA GLU A 783 -49.74 -15.94 -45.41
C GLU A 783 -51.05 -16.70 -45.66
N ASP A 784 -52.17 -16.00 -45.64
CA ASP A 784 -53.51 -16.59 -45.80
C ASP A 784 -53.79 -17.01 -47.26
N ALA A 785 -54.89 -17.73 -47.50
CA ALA A 785 -55.31 -18.20 -48.82
C ALA A 785 -55.46 -17.06 -49.85
N ASP A 786 -55.82 -15.85 -49.38
CA ASP A 786 -55.97 -14.63 -50.18
C ASP A 786 -54.65 -13.87 -50.44
N GLY A 787 -53.51 -14.37 -49.92
CA GLY A 787 -52.19 -13.74 -50.06
C GLY A 787 -51.92 -12.58 -49.09
N LYS A 788 -52.71 -12.46 -48.02
CA LYS A 788 -52.53 -11.46 -46.95
C LYS A 788 -51.63 -11.98 -45.84
N TRP A 789 -50.76 -11.14 -45.30
CA TRP A 789 -49.87 -11.47 -44.20
C TRP A 789 -50.48 -11.10 -42.84
N VAL A 790 -50.54 -12.08 -41.95
CA VAL A 790 -51.15 -11.96 -40.62
C VAL A 790 -50.12 -12.26 -39.54
N LEU A 791 -49.90 -11.29 -38.65
CA LEU A 791 -49.10 -11.46 -37.44
C LEU A 791 -49.99 -12.06 -36.34
N LEU A 792 -49.62 -13.23 -35.82
CA LEU A 792 -50.33 -13.93 -34.77
C LEU A 792 -49.45 -14.11 -33.52
N ASP A 793 -49.92 -13.62 -32.38
CA ASP A 793 -49.24 -13.71 -31.08
C ASP A 793 -50.17 -14.41 -30.06
N TYR A 794 -49.64 -15.39 -29.33
CA TYR A 794 -50.39 -16.19 -28.36
C TYR A 794 -50.22 -15.60 -26.97
N LYS A 795 -51.28 -15.49 -26.17
CA LYS A 795 -51.18 -15.01 -24.79
C LYS A 795 -52.04 -15.81 -23.82
N THR A 796 -51.47 -16.09 -22.64
CA THR A 796 -52.08 -16.85 -21.56
C THR A 796 -52.49 -15.98 -20.37
N ASP A 797 -52.76 -14.68 -20.61
CA ASP A 797 -53.20 -13.77 -19.56
C ASP A 797 -54.53 -14.23 -18.93
N LYS A 798 -54.70 -13.99 -17.63
CA LYS A 798 -55.99 -14.17 -16.96
C LYS A 798 -56.84 -12.92 -17.18
N ILE A 799 -58.04 -13.09 -17.73
CA ILE A 799 -59.00 -11.98 -17.88
C ILE A 799 -59.69 -11.73 -16.54
N LEU A 800 -59.66 -10.48 -16.06
CA LEU A 800 -60.38 -10.08 -14.85
C LEU A 800 -61.90 -9.97 -15.15
N PRO A 801 -62.78 -10.34 -14.20
CA PRO A 801 -64.24 -10.30 -14.40
C PRO A 801 -64.80 -8.93 -14.82
N SER A 802 -64.09 -7.84 -14.48
CA SER A 802 -64.42 -6.45 -14.79
C SER A 802 -64.29 -6.08 -16.29
N PHE A 803 -63.62 -6.91 -17.10
CA PHE A 803 -63.43 -6.70 -18.55
C PHE A 803 -64.20 -7.72 -19.39
N SER A 804 -65.43 -8.03 -19.00
CA SER A 804 -66.29 -9.02 -19.66
C SER A 804 -66.96 -8.51 -20.94
N GLN A 805 -67.03 -7.19 -21.16
CA GLN A 805 -67.45 -6.59 -22.43
C GLN A 805 -66.30 -6.61 -23.45
N GLU A 806 -66.59 -7.06 -24.68
CA GLU A 806 -65.61 -7.27 -25.75
C GLU A 806 -64.81 -6.01 -26.10
N GLN A 807 -65.45 -4.83 -26.07
CA GLN A 807 -64.80 -3.56 -26.32
C GLN A 807 -63.77 -3.20 -25.24
N ALA A 808 -64.11 -3.37 -23.96
CA ALA A 808 -63.22 -3.06 -22.84
C ALA A 808 -62.01 -4.01 -22.78
N LEU A 809 -62.21 -5.28 -23.14
CA LEU A 809 -61.12 -6.26 -23.28
C LEU A 809 -60.18 -5.91 -24.44
N LYS A 810 -60.74 -5.50 -25.60
CA LYS A 810 -59.95 -5.07 -26.75
C LYS A 810 -59.10 -3.84 -26.40
N ASP A 811 -59.69 -2.83 -25.78
CA ASP A 811 -58.97 -1.60 -25.37
C ASP A 811 -57.84 -1.90 -24.35
N GLU A 812 -58.05 -2.82 -23.40
CA GLU A 812 -57.04 -3.21 -22.41
C GLU A 812 -55.86 -3.96 -23.07
N MET A 813 -56.17 -4.94 -23.95
CA MET A 813 -55.15 -5.74 -24.62
C MET A 813 -54.38 -4.94 -25.66
N GLU A 814 -55.05 -4.02 -26.37
CA GLU A 814 -54.41 -3.07 -27.29
C GLU A 814 -53.41 -2.20 -26.51
N LYS A 815 -53.80 -1.63 -25.37
CA LYS A 815 -52.88 -0.85 -24.52
C LYS A 815 -51.68 -1.65 -24.03
N ARG A 816 -51.87 -2.93 -23.68
CA ARG A 816 -50.84 -3.81 -23.10
C ARG A 816 -49.86 -4.38 -24.15
N TYR A 817 -50.31 -4.63 -25.38
CA TYR A 817 -49.53 -5.32 -26.42
C TYR A 817 -49.21 -4.47 -27.65
N ALA A 818 -49.76 -3.25 -27.78
CA ALA A 818 -49.53 -2.38 -28.94
C ALA A 818 -48.05 -2.15 -29.25
N VAL A 819 -47.23 -1.93 -28.22
CA VAL A 819 -45.79 -1.64 -28.38
C VAL A 819 -45.05 -2.84 -28.94
N GLN A 820 -45.32 -4.03 -28.39
CA GLN A 820 -44.74 -5.30 -28.82
C GLN A 820 -45.14 -5.61 -30.27
N LEU A 821 -46.43 -5.51 -30.58
CA LEU A 821 -46.94 -5.78 -31.93
C LEU A 821 -46.46 -4.74 -32.95
N ARG A 822 -46.32 -3.47 -32.56
CA ARG A 822 -45.71 -2.42 -33.39
C ARG A 822 -44.25 -2.76 -33.73
N ILE A 823 -43.46 -3.16 -32.74
CA ILE A 823 -42.05 -3.55 -32.96
C ILE A 823 -41.99 -4.80 -33.85
N TYR A 824 -42.88 -5.77 -33.67
CA TYR A 824 -42.94 -6.97 -34.52
C TYR A 824 -43.32 -6.62 -35.96
N SER A 825 -44.35 -5.78 -36.17
CA SER A 825 -44.75 -5.29 -37.50
C SER A 825 -43.60 -4.55 -38.17
N GLN A 826 -42.95 -3.62 -37.46
CA GLN A 826 -41.79 -2.89 -37.96
C GLN A 826 -40.62 -3.81 -38.28
N ALA A 827 -40.36 -4.84 -37.47
CA ALA A 827 -39.31 -5.82 -37.74
C ALA A 827 -39.62 -6.62 -39.02
N ILE A 828 -40.86 -7.07 -39.21
CA ILE A 828 -41.29 -7.78 -40.43
C ILE A 828 -41.17 -6.87 -41.64
N GLU A 829 -41.71 -5.66 -41.57
CA GLU A 829 -41.74 -4.70 -42.67
C GLU A 829 -40.33 -4.23 -43.06
N SER A 830 -39.46 -3.95 -42.09
CA SER A 830 -38.10 -3.44 -42.36
C SER A 830 -37.10 -4.52 -42.75
N VAL A 831 -37.21 -5.73 -42.19
CA VAL A 831 -36.24 -6.81 -42.43
C VAL A 831 -36.67 -7.72 -43.58
N LEU A 832 -37.96 -8.08 -43.65
CA LEU A 832 -38.49 -8.99 -44.67
C LEU A 832 -39.11 -8.26 -45.87
N ASN A 833 -39.29 -6.92 -45.81
CA ASN A 833 -39.99 -6.12 -46.82
C ASN A 833 -41.41 -6.65 -47.14
N LEU A 834 -42.11 -7.17 -46.12
CA LEU A 834 -43.48 -7.64 -46.21
C LEU A 834 -44.41 -6.69 -45.47
N GLN A 835 -45.55 -6.34 -46.07
CA GLN A 835 -46.57 -5.53 -45.41
C GLN A 835 -47.47 -6.43 -44.53
N VAL A 836 -47.60 -6.12 -43.24
CA VAL A 836 -48.50 -6.84 -42.33
C VAL A 836 -49.92 -6.29 -42.49
N ASP A 837 -50.84 -7.10 -43.01
CA ASP A 837 -52.23 -6.69 -43.27
C ASP A 837 -53.10 -6.72 -42.00
N GLU A 838 -52.86 -7.69 -41.12
CA GLU A 838 -53.65 -7.89 -39.89
C GLU A 838 -52.76 -8.30 -38.71
N LYS A 839 -53.05 -7.75 -37.52
CA LYS A 839 -52.41 -8.12 -36.26
C LYS A 839 -53.45 -8.78 -35.35
N ILE A 840 -53.22 -10.04 -34.98
CA ILE A 840 -54.16 -10.84 -34.22
C ILE A 840 -53.50 -11.35 -32.94
N LEU A 841 -54.17 -11.11 -31.82
CA LEU A 841 -53.81 -11.66 -30.52
C LEU A 841 -54.77 -12.79 -30.18
N TYR A 842 -54.26 -14.00 -29.94
CA TYR A 842 -55.08 -15.11 -29.46
C TYR A 842 -54.94 -15.27 -27.94
N LEU A 843 -56.03 -15.05 -27.22
CA LEU A 843 -56.10 -15.19 -25.77
C LEU A 843 -56.50 -16.63 -25.40
N TYR A 844 -55.51 -17.45 -25.05
CA TYR A 844 -55.69 -18.89 -24.81
C TYR A 844 -56.71 -19.22 -23.71
N ASN A 845 -56.64 -18.52 -22.57
CA ASN A 845 -57.55 -18.76 -21.44
C ASN A 845 -58.99 -18.31 -21.74
N ALA A 846 -59.14 -17.33 -22.62
CA ALA A 846 -60.42 -16.73 -23.00
C ALA A 846 -61.06 -17.43 -24.20
N GLN A 847 -60.27 -18.23 -24.93
CA GLN A 847 -60.64 -18.86 -26.20
C GLN A 847 -61.14 -17.82 -27.24
N LYS A 848 -60.55 -16.63 -27.25
CA LYS A 848 -60.94 -15.51 -28.12
C LYS A 848 -59.76 -15.01 -28.93
N GLU A 849 -60.02 -14.71 -30.20
CA GLU A 849 -59.13 -13.91 -31.05
C GLU A 849 -59.51 -12.43 -30.98
N LEU A 850 -58.52 -11.55 -30.90
CA LEU A 850 -58.70 -10.10 -30.94
C LEU A 850 -57.91 -9.54 -32.11
N ARG A 851 -58.60 -8.82 -32.99
CA ARG A 851 -57.97 -8.05 -34.07
C ARG A 851 -57.59 -6.68 -33.54
N LEU A 852 -56.31 -6.37 -33.56
CA LEU A 852 -55.74 -5.10 -33.09
C LEU A 852 -55.34 -4.27 -34.30
N ASN A 853 -55.40 -2.94 -34.16
CA ASN A 853 -55.12 -2.01 -35.26
C ASN A 853 -53.61 -1.82 -35.50
#